data_AF-A0A2M7EQJ2-F1
#
_entry.id   AF-A0A2M7EQJ2-F1
#
_cell.length_a   1.000
_cell.length_b   1.000
_cell.length_c   1.000
_cell.angle_alpha   90.00
_cell.angle_beta   90.00
_cell.angle_gamma   90.00
#
_symmetry.space_group_name_H-M   'P 1'
#
loop_
_entity.id
_entity.type
_entity.pdbx_description
1 polymer ?
#
loop_
_entity_poly.entity_id
_entity_poly.type
_entity_poly.pdbx_seq_one_letter_code
_entity_poly.pdbx_strand_id
1 'polypeptide(L)'
;MIPDFDDATRAQVVAAKPESSTWLSANAGSGKTRVLTDRVARLLLQETPPERILCLTYTKAAASEMQNRLFKRLGEWAMAPDADLRADLLRLGLPEADIPDALLPHARTLFARAIETPGGLKIQTIHSFCSAVLRRFPLEARVAPDFTEMDERAQALLCEDVLDAMADGTGRDAVDMLAAHISGDDPMPLIRALLSKREALEIPLARDDLLALFDLPRGYTADDLIGHVFEGGERDVCHVVRQHLDPANRNQNANLTRLNQINWDSPGLADVALLEEVFLIGSGAKTNPDTAKVGAFPTKPIWAKMAAIHEPLEALMLRVEAARPLRRALQTADKSAALHAFAAAFLPAYDAAKTARGWLDFDDLILATRRLLSDSAVAQWVLFRLDGGIDHILVDEAQDTSPPQWDIVKRLAEEFAAGAGARDTLLRTIFVVGDKKQSIYSFQGADPDGFDRMRDHFQIRLDQAGSPFQECLLMHSFRSAPPILRVVDTVFAGPSQAGVGDDVSHIAFKHDLAGRVDVWPVVAPPEKQEKPDWHDPVDLLSDDHPAVVLARAVAAEIARMVDDGTPILHEGVRRAVTPGDILILVQRRSDLFHELIAAIKERGLPIAGADRMRLAAELAVKDLTALMSFLATPADDLSLAAVLRSP
;
A
#
# COMPACT_ATOMS: atom_id res chain seq x y z
N MET A 1 20.85 -18.49 -39.58
CA MET A 1 19.69 -17.62 -39.91
C MET A 1 18.92 -17.41 -38.60
N ILE A 2 18.65 -16.17 -38.17
CA ILE A 2 17.80 -15.95 -36.97
C ILE A 2 16.39 -16.48 -37.33
N PRO A 3 15.68 -17.20 -36.44
CA PRO A 3 14.30 -17.60 -36.70
C PRO A 3 13.46 -16.40 -37.12
N ASP A 4 12.50 -16.59 -38.02
CA ASP A 4 11.55 -15.53 -38.38
C ASP A 4 10.62 -15.27 -37.19
N PHE A 5 11.08 -14.42 -36.27
CA PHE A 5 10.30 -14.00 -35.12
C PHE A 5 9.30 -12.93 -35.54
N ASP A 6 8.07 -13.06 -35.02
CA ASP A 6 7.14 -11.95 -35.00
C ASP A 6 7.74 -10.76 -34.21
N ASP A 7 7.21 -9.56 -34.43
CA ASP A 7 7.76 -8.33 -33.83
C ASP A 7 7.70 -8.32 -32.30
N ALA A 8 6.72 -8.98 -31.69
CA ALA A 8 6.59 -9.05 -30.24
C ALA A 8 7.68 -9.94 -29.63
N THR A 9 7.91 -11.12 -30.22
CA THR A 9 8.98 -12.05 -29.83
C THR A 9 10.35 -11.43 -30.10
N ARG A 10 10.52 -10.73 -31.23
CA ARG A 10 11.75 -9.99 -31.56
C ARG A 10 12.07 -8.96 -30.48
N ALA A 11 11.08 -8.17 -30.04
CA ALA A 11 11.26 -7.19 -28.98
C ALA A 11 11.66 -7.83 -27.63
N GLN A 12 11.05 -8.96 -27.26
CA GLN A 12 11.43 -9.74 -26.07
C GLN A 12 12.89 -10.21 -26.13
N VAL A 13 13.32 -10.76 -27.26
CA VAL A 13 14.69 -11.26 -27.48
C VAL A 13 15.72 -10.12 -27.43
N VAL A 14 15.38 -8.96 -28.00
CA VAL A 14 16.24 -7.76 -27.95
C VAL A 14 16.38 -7.26 -26.50
N ALA A 15 15.29 -7.18 -25.75
CA ALA A 15 15.33 -6.77 -24.35
C ALA A 15 16.14 -7.75 -23.48
N ALA A 16 16.09 -9.05 -23.75
CA ALA A 16 16.81 -10.07 -22.99
C ALA A 16 18.34 -10.16 -23.25
N LYS A 17 18.92 -9.30 -24.10
CA LYS A 17 20.34 -9.36 -24.48
C LYS A 17 21.27 -9.11 -23.27
N PRO A 18 22.09 -10.09 -22.85
CA PRO A 18 22.96 -9.95 -21.68
C PRO A 18 24.08 -8.93 -21.87
N GLU A 19 24.41 -8.59 -23.13
CA GLU A 19 25.53 -7.73 -23.49
C GLU A 19 25.28 -6.23 -23.24
N SER A 20 24.03 -5.87 -22.92
CA SER A 20 23.60 -4.49 -22.71
C SER A 20 22.83 -4.36 -21.39
N SER A 21 23.02 -3.23 -20.72
CA SER A 21 22.12 -2.83 -19.64
C SER A 21 20.79 -2.41 -20.23
N THR A 22 19.68 -2.89 -19.68
CA THR A 22 18.35 -2.70 -20.28
C THR A 22 17.39 -2.07 -19.29
N TRP A 23 16.74 -1.00 -19.72
CA TRP A 23 15.57 -0.44 -19.04
C TRP A 23 14.31 -0.81 -19.82
N LEU A 24 13.51 -1.72 -19.26
CA LEU A 24 12.37 -2.33 -19.91
C LEU A 24 11.06 -1.80 -19.34
N SER A 25 10.38 -0.95 -20.12
CA SER A 25 8.98 -0.59 -19.88
C SER A 25 8.09 -1.65 -20.52
N ALA A 26 7.27 -2.34 -19.72
CA ALA A 26 6.56 -3.51 -20.21
C ALA A 26 5.10 -3.55 -19.75
N ASN A 27 4.18 -3.38 -20.68
CA ASN A 27 2.74 -3.40 -20.42
C ASN A 27 2.27 -4.72 -19.78
N ALA A 28 1.08 -4.69 -19.17
CA ALA A 28 0.46 -5.87 -18.57
C ALA A 28 0.33 -7.06 -19.56
N GLY A 29 0.83 -8.22 -19.14
CA GLY A 29 0.78 -9.45 -19.92
C GLY A 29 1.76 -9.50 -21.11
N SER A 30 2.74 -8.61 -21.16
CA SER A 30 3.77 -8.58 -22.22
C SER A 30 4.89 -9.61 -22.09
N GLY A 31 4.91 -10.37 -20.99
CA GLY A 31 5.91 -11.41 -20.74
C GLY A 31 7.17 -10.92 -20.00
N LYS A 32 7.07 -9.90 -19.13
CA LYS A 32 8.14 -9.43 -18.23
C LYS A 32 8.98 -10.57 -17.63
N THR A 33 8.31 -11.51 -16.96
CA THR A 33 8.93 -12.68 -16.31
C THR A 33 9.62 -13.61 -17.31
N ARG A 34 9.09 -13.74 -18.55
CA ARG A 34 9.75 -14.49 -19.61
C ARG A 34 11.06 -13.81 -19.99
N VAL A 35 11.05 -12.50 -20.25
CA VAL A 35 12.27 -11.75 -20.64
C VAL A 35 13.34 -11.83 -19.54
N LEU A 36 12.95 -11.69 -18.27
CA LEU A 36 13.85 -11.88 -17.12
C LEU A 36 14.47 -13.29 -17.09
N THR A 37 13.64 -14.32 -17.22
CA THR A 37 14.10 -15.72 -17.22
C THR A 37 15.00 -16.03 -18.43
N ASP A 38 14.63 -15.51 -19.60
CA ASP A 38 15.39 -15.65 -20.85
C ASP A 38 16.78 -15.00 -20.68
N ARG A 39 16.84 -13.81 -20.07
CA ARG A 39 18.10 -13.13 -19.77
C ARG A 39 18.99 -13.95 -18.83
N VAL A 40 18.46 -14.45 -17.71
CA VAL A 40 19.24 -15.26 -16.77
C VAL A 40 19.77 -16.52 -17.44
N ALA A 41 18.95 -17.21 -18.23
CA ALA A 41 19.39 -18.39 -18.97
C ALA A 41 20.52 -18.07 -19.97
N ARG A 42 20.45 -16.91 -20.66
CA ARG A 42 21.51 -16.45 -21.56
C ARG A 42 22.81 -16.08 -20.83
N LEU A 43 22.72 -15.46 -19.65
CA LEU A 43 23.89 -15.20 -18.80
C LEU A 43 24.58 -16.50 -18.38
N LEU A 44 23.80 -17.51 -17.97
CA LEU A 44 24.34 -18.81 -17.61
C LEU A 44 25.02 -19.52 -18.80
N LEU A 45 24.45 -19.39 -20.01
CA LEU A 45 25.06 -19.91 -21.24
C LEU A 45 26.37 -19.19 -21.62
N GLN A 46 26.55 -17.94 -21.19
CA GLN A 46 27.79 -17.17 -21.34
C GLN A 46 28.79 -17.43 -20.22
N GLU A 47 28.61 -18.52 -19.48
CA GLU A 47 29.46 -18.97 -18.36
C GLU A 47 29.50 -18.00 -17.17
N THR A 48 28.53 -17.09 -17.05
CA THR A 48 28.37 -16.28 -15.83
C THR A 48 28.07 -17.20 -14.65
N PRO A 49 28.88 -17.17 -13.57
CA PRO A 49 28.61 -17.99 -12.39
C PRO A 49 27.26 -17.60 -11.75
N PRO A 50 26.38 -18.56 -11.39
CA PRO A 50 25.05 -18.27 -10.85
C PRO A 50 25.06 -17.34 -9.63
N GLU A 51 26.06 -17.47 -8.75
CA GLU A 51 26.22 -16.65 -7.54
C GLU A 51 26.50 -15.16 -7.80
N ARG A 52 26.84 -14.80 -9.05
CA ARG A 52 27.11 -13.42 -9.51
C ARG A 52 25.92 -12.76 -10.21
N ILE A 53 24.80 -13.49 -10.35
CA ILE A 53 23.55 -12.97 -10.90
C ILE A 53 22.61 -12.69 -9.72
N LEU A 54 22.31 -11.42 -9.47
CA LEU A 54 21.37 -10.99 -8.44
C LEU A 54 20.04 -10.59 -9.08
N CYS A 55 18.96 -11.30 -8.75
CA CYS A 55 17.60 -10.95 -9.15
C CYS A 55 16.78 -10.51 -7.94
N LEU A 56 16.38 -9.24 -7.96
CA LEU A 56 15.58 -8.59 -6.92
C LEU A 56 14.13 -8.48 -7.40
N THR A 57 13.20 -8.90 -6.55
CA THR A 57 11.75 -8.84 -6.79
C THR A 57 11.04 -8.17 -5.62
N TYR A 58 9.80 -7.72 -5.84
CA TYR A 58 8.99 -7.13 -4.77
C TYR A 58 8.37 -8.19 -3.83
N THR A 59 7.86 -9.29 -4.39
CA THR A 59 7.14 -10.32 -3.63
C THR A 59 7.86 -11.68 -3.63
N LYS A 60 7.70 -12.45 -2.54
CA LYS A 60 8.21 -13.82 -2.45
C LYS A 60 7.60 -14.75 -3.51
N ALA A 61 6.36 -14.48 -3.92
CA ALA A 61 5.67 -15.23 -4.96
C ALA A 61 6.31 -15.00 -6.34
N ALA A 62 6.64 -13.75 -6.70
CA ALA A 62 7.34 -13.44 -7.95
C ALA A 62 8.73 -14.07 -8.00
N ALA A 63 9.49 -14.00 -6.89
CA ALA A 63 10.78 -14.69 -6.77
C ALA A 63 10.65 -16.20 -7.03
N SER A 64 9.68 -16.85 -6.36
CA SER A 64 9.44 -18.28 -6.49
C SER A 64 8.97 -18.67 -7.89
N GLU A 65 8.09 -17.88 -8.51
CA GLU A 65 7.62 -18.12 -9.88
C GLU A 65 8.77 -18.03 -10.89
N MET A 66 9.60 -16.98 -10.79
CA MET A 66 10.76 -16.80 -11.66
C MET A 66 11.75 -17.94 -11.52
N GLN A 67 12.06 -18.36 -10.29
CA GLN A 67 12.95 -19.49 -10.01
C GLN A 67 12.41 -20.80 -10.58
N ASN A 68 11.13 -21.10 -10.34
CA ASN A 68 10.47 -22.30 -10.86
C ASN A 68 10.49 -22.33 -12.38
N ARG A 69 10.23 -21.18 -13.04
CA ARG A 69 10.25 -21.07 -14.50
C ARG A 69 11.63 -21.30 -15.09
N LEU A 70 12.67 -20.72 -14.47
CA LEU A 70 14.05 -20.93 -14.89
C LEU A 70 14.46 -22.40 -14.74
N PHE A 71 14.25 -22.98 -13.56
CA PHE A 71 14.62 -24.37 -13.29
C PHE A 71 13.86 -25.36 -14.16
N LYS A 72 12.57 -25.13 -14.43
CA LYS A 72 11.80 -25.94 -15.37
C LYS A 72 12.48 -25.96 -16.75
N ARG A 73 12.85 -24.78 -17.28
CA ARG A 73 13.53 -24.71 -18.59
C ARG A 73 14.89 -25.37 -18.58
N LEU A 74 15.73 -25.09 -17.59
CA LEU A 74 17.06 -25.70 -17.51
C LEU A 74 16.97 -27.22 -17.36
N GLY A 75 15.96 -27.72 -16.64
CA GLY A 75 15.66 -29.15 -16.52
C GLY A 75 15.19 -29.77 -17.84
N GLU A 76 14.35 -29.07 -18.61
CA GLU A 76 13.95 -29.48 -19.96
C GLU A 76 15.18 -29.60 -20.88
N TRP A 77 16.11 -28.62 -20.84
CA TRP A 77 17.35 -28.68 -21.61
C TRP A 77 18.25 -29.85 -21.25
N ALA A 78 18.36 -30.19 -19.97
CA ALA A 78 19.20 -31.30 -19.51
C ALA A 78 18.83 -32.62 -20.21
N MET A 79 17.54 -32.85 -20.49
CA MET A 79 17.01 -34.09 -21.04
C MET A 79 16.58 -34.02 -22.52
N ALA A 80 16.49 -32.82 -23.10
CA ALA A 80 16.01 -32.62 -24.48
C ALA A 80 16.93 -33.29 -25.52
N PRO A 81 16.43 -33.89 -26.62
CA PRO A 81 17.27 -34.27 -27.76
C PRO A 81 18.03 -33.07 -28.37
N ASP A 82 19.14 -33.30 -29.07
CA ASP A 82 19.98 -32.21 -29.61
C ASP A 82 19.22 -31.28 -30.58
N ALA A 83 18.32 -31.84 -31.40
CA ALA A 83 17.49 -31.05 -32.31
C ALA A 83 16.54 -30.11 -31.55
N ASP A 84 15.90 -30.61 -30.49
CA ASP A 84 14.96 -29.85 -29.67
C ASP A 84 15.70 -28.78 -28.85
N LEU A 85 16.85 -29.13 -28.27
CA LEU A 85 17.70 -28.18 -27.55
C LEU A 85 18.19 -27.06 -28.47
N ARG A 86 18.62 -27.38 -29.69
CA ARG A 86 19.01 -26.37 -30.70
C ARG A 86 17.84 -25.44 -31.05
N ALA A 87 16.65 -26.00 -31.25
CA ALA A 87 15.45 -25.21 -31.51
C ALA A 87 15.10 -24.28 -30.34
N ASP A 88 15.25 -24.75 -29.10
CA ASP A 88 15.04 -23.94 -27.89
C ASP A 88 16.03 -22.80 -27.76
N LEU A 89 17.32 -23.07 -28.00
CA LEU A 89 18.38 -22.05 -27.97
C LEU A 89 18.17 -21.00 -29.07
N LEU A 90 17.74 -21.41 -30.26
CA LEU A 90 17.34 -20.49 -31.32
C LEU A 90 16.14 -19.64 -30.87
N ARG A 91 15.09 -20.24 -30.28
CA ARG A 91 13.91 -19.52 -29.75
C ARG A 91 14.24 -18.58 -28.59
N LEU A 92 15.27 -18.87 -27.81
CA LEU A 92 15.81 -18.01 -26.77
C LEU A 92 16.48 -16.75 -27.35
N GLY A 93 16.81 -16.78 -28.65
CA GLY A 93 17.38 -15.66 -29.38
C GLY A 93 18.89 -15.76 -29.60
N LEU A 94 19.50 -16.94 -29.42
CA LEU A 94 20.88 -17.17 -29.83
C LEU A 94 20.94 -17.26 -31.37
N PRO A 95 21.84 -16.52 -32.04
CA PRO A 95 22.12 -16.72 -33.46
C PRO A 95 22.59 -18.15 -33.72
N GLU A 96 22.20 -18.73 -34.84
CA GLU A 96 22.64 -20.09 -35.22
C GLU A 96 24.17 -20.26 -35.24
N ALA A 97 24.89 -19.19 -35.59
CA ALA A 97 26.36 -19.15 -35.57
C ALA A 97 26.94 -19.33 -34.15
N ASP A 98 26.18 -18.95 -33.12
CA ASP A 98 26.59 -18.99 -31.71
C ASP A 98 26.12 -20.28 -31.01
N ILE A 99 25.65 -21.28 -31.76
CA ILE A 99 25.22 -22.59 -31.24
C ILE A 99 26.11 -23.71 -31.81
N PRO A 100 27.40 -23.76 -31.45
CA PRO A 100 28.28 -24.89 -31.81
C PRO A 100 27.84 -26.17 -31.10
N ASP A 101 28.21 -27.35 -31.63
CA ASP A 101 27.93 -28.64 -30.97
C ASP A 101 28.44 -28.70 -29.52
N ALA A 102 29.55 -28.01 -29.23
CA ALA A 102 30.12 -27.92 -27.89
C ALA A 102 29.25 -27.16 -26.86
N LEU A 103 28.32 -26.30 -27.31
CA LEU A 103 27.40 -25.58 -26.42
C LEU A 103 26.31 -26.50 -25.86
N LEU A 104 25.92 -27.55 -26.59
CA LEU A 104 24.80 -28.42 -26.17
C LEU A 104 25.11 -29.18 -24.87
N PRO A 105 26.28 -29.85 -24.71
CA PRO A 105 26.66 -30.41 -23.43
C PRO A 105 26.70 -29.37 -22.32
N HIS A 106 27.21 -28.17 -22.58
CA HIS A 106 27.27 -27.09 -21.60
C HIS A 106 25.86 -26.69 -21.12
N ALA A 107 24.94 -26.42 -22.06
CA ALA A 107 23.55 -26.07 -21.75
C ALA A 107 22.86 -27.11 -20.87
N ARG A 108 23.14 -28.41 -21.07
CA ARG A 108 22.61 -29.50 -20.24
C ARG A 108 23.13 -29.48 -18.80
N THR A 109 24.34 -28.99 -18.57
CA THR A 109 24.91 -28.90 -17.21
C THR A 109 24.36 -27.74 -16.40
N LEU A 110 23.72 -26.75 -17.02
CA LEU A 110 23.30 -25.52 -16.34
C LEU A 110 22.31 -25.77 -15.20
N PHE A 111 21.43 -26.77 -15.33
CA PHE A 111 20.50 -27.15 -14.25
C PHE A 111 21.26 -27.63 -13.00
N ALA A 112 22.22 -28.55 -13.18
CA ALA A 112 23.04 -29.06 -12.09
C ALA A 112 23.89 -27.94 -11.47
N ARG A 113 24.54 -27.12 -12.31
CA ARG A 113 25.34 -25.97 -11.83
C ARG A 113 24.50 -25.01 -10.99
N ALA A 114 23.29 -24.67 -11.42
CA ALA A 114 22.44 -23.72 -10.70
C ALA A 114 21.90 -24.28 -9.37
N ILE A 115 21.74 -25.61 -9.22
CA ILE A 115 21.33 -26.27 -7.98
C ILE A 115 22.52 -26.45 -7.02
N GLU A 116 23.69 -26.81 -7.56
CA GLU A 116 24.91 -27.05 -6.79
C GLU A 116 25.61 -25.76 -6.33
N THR A 117 25.23 -24.60 -6.87
CA THR A 117 25.72 -23.30 -6.42
C THR A 117 25.50 -23.13 -4.90
N PRO A 118 26.56 -22.92 -4.10
CA PRO A 118 26.42 -22.62 -2.67
C PRO A 118 25.55 -21.37 -2.45
N GLY A 119 24.47 -21.52 -1.68
CA GLY A 119 23.48 -20.45 -1.48
C GLY A 119 22.45 -20.31 -2.61
N GLY A 120 22.54 -21.14 -3.66
CA GLY A 120 21.64 -21.16 -4.80
C GLY A 120 21.74 -19.91 -5.69
N LEU A 121 20.91 -19.91 -6.74
CA LEU A 121 20.70 -18.72 -7.56
C LEU A 121 20.03 -17.62 -6.73
N LYS A 122 20.56 -16.40 -6.77
CA LYS A 122 20.08 -15.27 -5.94
C LYS A 122 18.83 -14.61 -6.53
N ILE A 123 17.73 -15.37 -6.61
CA ILE A 123 16.40 -14.84 -6.91
C ILE A 123 15.64 -14.65 -5.59
N GLN A 124 15.51 -13.41 -5.15
CA GLN A 124 14.93 -13.11 -3.84
C GLN A 124 14.26 -11.74 -3.80
N THR A 125 13.57 -11.46 -2.69
CA THR A 125 13.01 -10.12 -2.47
C THR A 125 14.10 -9.15 -2.02
N ILE A 126 13.88 -7.84 -2.20
CA ILE A 126 14.80 -6.81 -1.68
C ILE A 126 14.99 -6.95 -0.17
N HIS A 127 13.93 -7.24 0.58
CA HIS A 127 14.01 -7.48 2.04
C HIS A 127 14.85 -8.72 2.38
N SER A 128 14.65 -9.83 1.66
CA SER A 128 15.44 -11.05 1.84
C SER A 128 16.92 -10.82 1.53
N PHE A 129 17.22 -10.03 0.49
CA PHE A 129 18.58 -9.60 0.19
C PHE A 129 19.18 -8.78 1.35
N CYS A 130 18.47 -7.77 1.84
CA CYS A 130 18.92 -6.94 2.96
C CYS A 130 19.16 -7.79 4.22
N SER A 131 18.24 -8.69 4.58
CA SER A 131 18.42 -9.63 5.70
C SER A 131 19.68 -10.48 5.53
N ALA A 132 19.92 -11.05 4.35
CA ALA A 132 21.11 -11.84 4.06
C ALA A 132 22.42 -11.03 4.17
N VAL A 133 22.43 -9.78 3.69
CA VAL A 133 23.57 -8.87 3.81
C VAL A 133 23.86 -8.55 5.28
N LEU A 134 22.84 -8.18 6.05
CA LEU A 134 22.98 -7.80 7.45
C LEU A 134 23.45 -8.97 8.33
N ARG A 135 22.99 -10.19 8.07
CA ARG A 135 23.45 -11.40 8.78
C ARG A 135 24.91 -11.72 8.47
N ARG A 136 25.42 -11.34 7.30
CA ARG A 136 26.81 -11.56 6.90
C ARG A 136 27.76 -10.50 7.45
N PHE A 137 27.27 -9.27 7.63
CA PHE A 137 28.05 -8.11 8.09
C PHE A 137 27.38 -7.40 9.28
N PRO A 138 27.06 -8.11 10.38
CA PRO A 138 26.25 -7.53 11.45
C PRO A 138 27.01 -6.45 12.23
N LEU A 139 28.33 -6.61 12.41
CA LEU A 139 29.16 -5.66 13.14
C LEU A 139 29.31 -4.34 12.37
N GLU A 140 29.59 -4.44 11.08
CA GLU A 140 29.69 -3.32 10.16
C GLU A 140 28.36 -2.57 10.04
N ALA A 141 27.25 -3.31 9.97
CA ALA A 141 25.93 -2.74 9.92
C ALA A 141 25.42 -2.23 11.27
N ARG A 142 26.16 -2.46 12.37
CA ARG A 142 25.78 -2.14 13.75
C ARG A 142 24.42 -2.73 14.13
N VAL A 143 24.21 -4.00 13.80
CA VAL A 143 23.03 -4.79 14.18
C VAL A 143 23.45 -6.02 14.98
N ALA A 144 22.53 -6.60 15.74
CA ALA A 144 22.78 -7.84 16.47
C ALA A 144 23.03 -9.01 15.48
N PRO A 145 24.09 -9.84 15.64
CA PRO A 145 24.35 -10.96 14.74
C PRO A 145 23.21 -11.99 14.63
N ASP A 146 22.47 -12.17 15.72
CA ASP A 146 21.34 -13.08 15.87
C ASP A 146 19.99 -12.35 15.79
N PHE A 147 19.94 -11.22 15.09
CA PHE A 147 18.71 -10.43 15.03
C PHE A 147 17.51 -11.26 14.53
N THR A 148 16.36 -10.97 15.12
CA THR A 148 15.08 -11.57 14.77
C THR A 148 14.26 -10.59 13.96
N GLU A 149 13.73 -11.05 12.82
CA GLU A 149 12.79 -10.26 12.01
C GLU A 149 11.44 -10.22 12.71
N MET A 150 10.94 -9.02 12.95
CA MET A 150 9.70 -8.80 13.68
C MET A 150 8.50 -8.93 12.73
N ASP A 151 7.47 -9.67 13.16
CA ASP A 151 6.18 -9.70 12.47
C ASP A 151 5.21 -8.64 13.02
N GLU A 152 4.08 -8.44 12.34
CA GLU A 152 3.08 -7.43 12.73
C GLU A 152 2.55 -7.63 14.15
N ARG A 153 2.48 -8.87 14.63
CA ARG A 153 1.97 -9.19 15.98
C ARG A 153 3.00 -8.82 17.03
N ALA A 154 4.26 -9.21 16.84
CA ALA A 154 5.35 -8.84 17.73
C ALA A 154 5.55 -7.32 17.77
N GLN A 155 5.37 -6.63 16.64
CA GLN A 155 5.38 -5.18 16.59
C GLN A 155 4.26 -4.55 17.43
N ALA A 156 3.03 -5.06 17.31
CA ALA A 156 1.90 -4.55 18.08
C ALA A 156 2.12 -4.71 19.59
N LEU A 157 2.52 -5.90 20.03
CA LEU A 157 2.83 -6.17 21.44
C LEU A 157 3.96 -5.29 21.96
N LEU A 158 4.99 -5.04 21.16
CA LEU A 158 6.09 -4.16 21.56
C LEU A 158 5.62 -2.70 21.72
N CYS A 159 4.72 -2.24 20.84
CA CYS A 159 4.16 -0.90 20.94
C CYS A 159 3.30 -0.75 22.21
N GLU A 160 2.50 -1.77 22.54
CA GLU A 160 1.71 -1.82 23.78
C GLU A 160 2.64 -1.78 25.00
N ASP A 161 3.65 -2.65 25.07
CA ASP A 161 4.64 -2.66 26.16
C ASP A 161 5.33 -1.28 26.34
N VAL A 162 5.70 -0.63 25.24
CA VAL A 162 6.36 0.69 25.25
C VAL A 162 5.39 1.77 25.70
N LEU A 163 4.13 1.72 25.25
CA LEU A 163 3.11 2.67 25.64
C LEU A 163 2.80 2.57 27.14
N ASP A 164 2.65 1.36 27.67
CA ASP A 164 2.42 1.12 29.10
C ASP A 164 3.60 1.63 29.94
N ALA A 165 4.83 1.31 29.53
CA ALA A 165 6.03 1.80 30.21
C ALA A 165 6.16 3.34 30.16
N MET A 166 5.72 3.98 29.06
CA MET A 166 5.68 5.43 28.96
C MET A 166 4.63 6.05 29.87
N ALA A 167 3.45 5.45 29.96
CA ALA A 167 2.35 5.92 30.81
C ALA A 167 2.72 5.87 32.30
N ASP A 168 3.46 4.85 32.73
CA ASP A 168 3.95 4.71 34.11
C ASP A 168 5.24 5.48 34.41
N GLY A 169 5.91 6.01 33.38
CA GLY A 169 7.26 6.55 33.47
C GLY A 169 7.38 8.03 33.10
N THR A 170 8.53 8.40 32.53
CA THR A 170 8.85 9.78 32.12
C THR A 170 8.11 10.23 30.86
N GLY A 171 7.42 9.32 30.17
CA GLY A 171 6.63 9.62 28.96
C GLY A 171 5.18 10.01 29.24
N ARG A 172 4.75 10.01 30.52
CA ARG A 172 3.36 10.15 30.92
C ARG A 172 2.69 11.40 30.36
N ASP A 173 3.33 12.56 30.49
CA ASP A 173 2.77 13.82 30.01
C ASP A 173 2.46 13.78 28.50
N ALA A 174 3.34 13.14 27.72
CA ALA A 174 3.15 13.00 26.27
C ALA A 174 2.01 12.03 25.92
N VAL A 175 1.84 10.96 26.70
CA VAL A 175 0.70 10.03 26.58
C VAL A 175 -0.61 10.76 26.92
N ASP A 176 -0.65 11.50 28.02
CA ASP A 176 -1.83 12.25 28.48
C ASP A 176 -2.24 13.33 27.46
N MET A 177 -1.28 14.06 26.89
CA MET A 177 -1.52 15.04 25.82
C MET A 177 -2.12 14.38 24.57
N LEU A 178 -1.63 13.21 24.17
CA LEU A 178 -2.16 12.49 23.01
C LEU A 178 -3.57 11.93 23.29
N ALA A 179 -3.76 11.34 24.48
CA ALA A 179 -5.03 10.75 24.91
C ALA A 179 -6.17 11.77 24.92
N ALA A 180 -5.89 13.03 25.25
CA ALA A 180 -6.88 14.12 25.20
C ALA A 180 -7.49 14.36 23.80
N HIS A 181 -6.88 13.82 22.74
CA HIS A 181 -7.31 14.00 21.35
C HIS A 181 -7.79 12.71 20.67
N ILE A 182 -7.62 11.55 21.30
CA ILE A 182 -8.06 10.25 20.78
C ILE A 182 -9.47 9.97 21.31
N SER A 183 -10.40 9.61 20.43
CA SER A 183 -11.81 9.34 20.78
C SER A 183 -12.17 7.85 20.82
N GLY A 184 -11.20 6.96 20.57
CA GLY A 184 -11.40 5.50 20.56
C GLY A 184 -10.48 4.78 21.54
N ASP A 185 -10.87 3.57 21.92
CA ASP A 185 -10.18 2.79 22.96
C ASP A 185 -8.88 2.13 22.46
N ASP A 186 -8.64 2.10 21.14
CA ASP A 186 -7.45 1.49 20.53
C ASP A 186 -6.50 2.57 19.95
N PRO A 187 -5.33 2.83 20.57
CA PRO A 187 -4.33 3.76 20.06
C PRO A 187 -3.48 3.16 18.91
N MET A 188 -3.55 1.86 18.65
CA MET A 188 -2.66 1.17 17.71
C MET A 188 -2.75 1.64 16.25
N PRO A 189 -3.92 2.01 15.69
CA PRO A 189 -3.99 2.59 14.35
C PRO A 189 -3.15 3.87 14.23
N LEU A 190 -3.17 4.72 15.27
CA LEU A 190 -2.40 5.96 15.29
C LEU A 190 -0.90 5.68 15.43
N ILE A 191 -0.51 4.78 16.33
CA ILE A 191 0.90 4.39 16.51
C ILE A 191 1.47 3.79 15.23
N ARG A 192 0.73 2.92 14.53
CA ARG A 192 1.15 2.38 13.23
C ARG A 192 1.33 3.47 12.18
N ALA A 193 0.41 4.43 12.11
CA ALA A 193 0.55 5.58 11.21
C ALA A 193 1.79 6.43 11.57
N LEU A 194 2.04 6.66 12.86
CA LEU A 194 3.21 7.37 13.35
C LEU A 194 4.51 6.66 12.94
N LEU A 195 4.61 5.34 13.16
CA LEU A 195 5.78 4.53 12.78
C LEU A 195 6.05 4.60 11.28
N SER A 196 5.01 4.57 10.44
CA SER A 196 5.15 4.72 8.98
C SER A 196 5.69 6.09 8.53
N LYS A 197 5.65 7.10 9.43
CA LYS A 197 6.13 8.46 9.22
C LYS A 197 7.28 8.83 10.16
N ARG A 198 7.97 7.84 10.74
CA ARG A 198 9.03 8.06 11.74
C ARG A 198 10.11 9.04 11.29
N GLU A 199 10.58 8.97 10.04
CA GLU A 199 11.62 9.89 9.52
C GLU A 199 11.15 11.36 9.54
N ALA A 200 9.86 11.62 9.28
CA ALA A 200 9.31 12.97 9.30
C ALA A 200 9.03 13.50 10.72
N LEU A 201 8.96 12.60 11.70
CA LEU A 201 8.63 12.90 13.10
C LEU A 201 9.84 12.80 14.04
N GLU A 202 10.98 12.34 13.55
CA GLU A 202 12.24 12.23 14.30
C GLU A 202 12.69 13.59 14.84
N ILE A 203 12.47 14.66 14.07
CA ILE A 203 12.73 16.03 14.49
C ILE A 203 11.41 16.67 14.91
N PRO A 204 11.17 16.89 16.22
CA PRO A 204 9.96 17.54 16.68
C PRO A 204 9.92 19.01 16.24
N LEU A 205 8.76 19.44 15.75
CA LEU A 205 8.52 20.85 15.43
C LEU A 205 8.11 21.61 16.69
N ALA A 206 8.62 22.83 16.84
CA ALA A 206 8.18 23.71 17.92
C ALA A 206 6.75 24.18 17.67
N ARG A 207 6.02 24.52 18.74
CA ARG A 207 4.62 24.98 18.65
C ARG A 207 4.45 26.15 17.68
N ASP A 208 5.37 27.11 17.70
CA ASP A 208 5.31 28.29 16.81
C ASP A 208 5.49 27.93 15.33
N ASP A 209 6.30 26.91 15.02
CA ASP A 209 6.47 26.42 13.65
C ASP A 209 5.21 25.70 13.18
N LEU A 210 4.55 24.95 14.07
CA LEU A 210 3.26 24.31 13.79
C LEU A 210 2.15 25.36 13.58
N LEU A 211 2.10 26.42 14.39
CA LEU A 211 1.14 27.51 14.19
C LEU A 211 1.35 28.18 12.82
N ALA A 212 2.60 28.42 12.43
CA ALA A 212 2.92 29.01 11.13
C ALA A 212 2.49 28.12 9.94
N LEU A 213 2.54 26.79 10.07
CA LEU A 213 2.06 25.86 9.02
C LEU A 213 0.54 25.96 8.77
N PHE A 214 -0.22 26.48 9.74
CA PHE A 214 -1.66 26.71 9.64
C PHE A 214 -2.02 28.19 9.55
N ASP A 215 -1.08 29.04 9.11
CA ASP A 215 -1.25 30.48 8.94
C ASP A 215 -1.66 31.23 10.23
N LEU A 216 -1.29 30.70 11.39
CA LEU A 216 -1.55 31.33 12.69
C LEU A 216 -0.34 32.17 13.18
N PRO A 217 -0.58 33.29 13.88
CA PRO A 217 0.48 34.07 14.50
C PRO A 217 1.29 33.25 15.53
N ARG A 218 2.54 33.66 15.75
CA ARG A 218 3.38 33.11 16.83
C ARG A 218 2.72 33.36 18.18
N GLY A 219 2.74 32.35 19.05
CA GLY A 219 2.10 32.41 20.36
C GLY A 219 0.57 32.51 20.33
N TYR A 220 -0.10 32.29 19.20
CA TYR A 220 -1.57 32.35 19.14
C TYR A 220 -2.21 31.31 20.07
N THR A 221 -3.15 31.78 20.88
CA THR A 221 -3.78 31.00 21.96
C THR A 221 -5.29 30.84 21.75
N ALA A 222 -5.88 29.97 22.57
CA ALA A 222 -7.34 29.87 22.67
C ALA A 222 -7.97 31.20 23.10
N ASP A 223 -7.31 31.95 24.00
CA ASP A 223 -7.81 33.23 24.50
C ASP A 223 -7.83 34.29 23.41
N ASP A 224 -6.83 34.33 22.52
CA ASP A 224 -6.83 35.21 21.35
C ASP A 224 -8.03 34.92 20.45
N LEU A 225 -8.32 33.63 20.20
CA LEU A 225 -9.47 33.24 19.39
C LEU A 225 -10.80 33.60 20.04
N ILE A 226 -10.93 33.34 21.34
CA ILE A 226 -12.11 33.69 22.13
C ILE A 226 -12.32 35.21 22.08
N GLY A 227 -11.26 36.00 22.21
CA GLY A 227 -11.29 37.46 22.10
C GLY A 227 -11.76 37.99 20.74
N HIS A 228 -11.54 37.25 19.64
CA HIS A 228 -12.09 37.60 18.32
C HIS A 228 -13.61 37.38 18.23
N VAL A 229 -14.19 36.52 19.06
CA VAL A 229 -15.63 36.16 19.03
C VAL A 229 -16.42 36.89 20.11
N PHE A 230 -15.82 37.12 21.28
CA PHE A 230 -16.46 37.73 22.44
C PHE A 230 -15.77 39.06 22.77
N GLU A 231 -16.31 40.15 22.23
CA GLU A 231 -15.83 41.54 22.41
C GLU A 231 -16.61 42.28 23.50
N GLY A 232 -17.74 41.74 23.95
CA GLY A 232 -18.64 42.31 24.95
C GLY A 232 -20.04 42.58 24.40
N GLY A 233 -21.07 42.29 25.20
CA GLY A 233 -22.49 42.50 24.85
C GLY A 233 -23.17 41.33 24.13
N GLU A 234 -22.43 40.28 23.74
CA GLU A 234 -22.99 39.08 23.11
C GLU A 234 -24.02 38.38 23.99
N ARG A 235 -23.80 38.39 25.32
CA ARG A 235 -24.74 37.87 26.30
C ARG A 235 -26.11 38.51 26.17
N ASP A 236 -26.17 39.83 26.03
CA ASP A 236 -27.42 40.58 25.96
C ASP A 236 -28.10 40.36 24.60
N VAL A 237 -27.32 40.33 23.52
CA VAL A 237 -27.80 39.99 22.17
C VAL A 237 -28.43 38.60 22.17
N CYS A 238 -27.72 37.58 22.66
CA CYS A 238 -28.20 36.20 22.72
C CYS A 238 -29.34 36.03 23.73
N HIS A 239 -29.41 36.83 24.80
CA HIS A 239 -30.55 36.84 25.72
C HIS A 239 -31.84 37.26 24.99
N VAL A 240 -31.79 38.34 24.20
CA VAL A 240 -32.93 38.80 23.40
C VAL A 240 -33.33 37.75 22.34
N VAL A 241 -32.36 37.09 21.70
CA VAL A 241 -32.65 35.98 20.76
C VAL A 241 -33.40 34.85 21.47
N ARG A 242 -32.92 34.41 22.64
CA ARG A 242 -33.53 33.30 23.41
C ARG A 242 -34.98 33.58 23.80
N GLN A 243 -35.33 34.82 24.13
CA GLN A 243 -36.70 35.21 24.48
C GLN A 243 -37.71 35.04 23.33
N HIS A 244 -37.24 35.03 22.08
CA HIS A 244 -38.08 34.98 20.89
C HIS A 244 -38.08 33.62 20.17
N LEU A 245 -37.24 32.67 20.60
CA LEU A 245 -37.24 31.30 20.09
C LEU A 245 -38.32 30.45 20.78
N ASP A 246 -39.03 29.65 19.99
CA ASP A 246 -40.10 28.77 20.47
C ASP A 246 -39.57 27.37 20.86
N PRO A 247 -39.66 26.98 22.15
CA PRO A 247 -39.22 25.65 22.61
C PRO A 247 -40.10 24.51 22.07
N ALA A 248 -41.32 24.77 21.59
CA ALA A 248 -42.16 23.74 20.96
C ALA A 248 -41.69 23.38 19.54
N ASN A 249 -40.91 24.25 18.90
CA ASN A 249 -40.33 23.97 17.59
C ASN A 249 -38.98 23.25 17.74
N ARG A 250 -38.85 22.03 17.19
CA ARG A 250 -37.65 21.18 17.30
C ARG A 250 -36.33 21.90 16.97
N ASN A 251 -36.28 22.66 15.87
CA ASN A 251 -35.05 23.32 15.41
C ASN A 251 -34.72 24.54 16.28
N GLN A 252 -35.73 25.30 16.70
CA GLN A 252 -35.52 26.44 17.59
C GLN A 252 -35.15 25.98 19.00
N ASN A 253 -35.75 24.89 19.50
CA ASN A 253 -35.40 24.29 20.78
C ASN A 253 -33.96 23.76 20.81
N ALA A 254 -33.47 23.18 19.70
CA ALA A 254 -32.06 22.77 19.58
C ALA A 254 -31.12 23.99 19.70
N ASN A 255 -31.43 25.10 19.02
CA ASN A 255 -30.65 26.33 19.12
C ASN A 255 -30.74 26.97 20.51
N LEU A 256 -31.92 26.94 21.14
CA LEU A 256 -32.12 27.38 22.52
C LEU A 256 -31.24 26.57 23.48
N THR A 257 -31.22 25.24 23.32
CA THR A 257 -30.41 24.33 24.14
C THR A 257 -28.92 24.68 24.04
N ARG A 258 -28.40 24.89 22.83
CA ARG A 258 -27.00 25.31 22.61
C ARG A 258 -26.69 26.67 23.23
N LEU A 259 -27.53 27.67 22.99
CA LEU A 259 -27.34 29.01 23.57
C LEU A 259 -27.44 29.02 25.10
N ASN A 260 -28.19 28.08 25.69
CA ASN A 260 -28.27 27.90 27.14
C ASN A 260 -27.04 27.23 27.74
N GLN A 261 -26.30 26.43 26.96
CA GLN A 261 -25.09 25.73 27.40
C GLN A 261 -23.87 26.66 27.46
N ILE A 262 -23.92 27.80 26.76
CA ILE A 262 -22.79 28.73 26.67
C ILE A 262 -22.49 29.38 28.01
N ASN A 263 -21.23 29.33 28.44
CA ASN A 263 -20.75 30.09 29.59
C ASN A 263 -20.41 31.54 29.20
N TRP A 264 -21.36 32.45 29.38
CA TRP A 264 -21.18 33.87 29.02
C TRP A 264 -20.26 34.65 29.96
N ASP A 265 -19.98 34.15 31.16
CA ASP A 265 -19.12 34.83 32.15
C ASP A 265 -17.63 34.45 31.96
N SER A 266 -17.36 33.28 31.40
CA SER A 266 -16.02 32.79 31.07
C SER A 266 -16.09 31.85 29.86
N PRO A 267 -16.24 32.38 28.63
CA PRO A 267 -16.41 31.58 27.43
C PRO A 267 -15.11 30.83 27.08
N GLY A 268 -15.26 29.60 26.60
CA GLY A 268 -14.18 28.74 26.09
C GLY A 268 -14.36 28.35 24.62
N LEU A 269 -13.42 27.56 24.09
CA LEU A 269 -13.48 27.08 22.70
C LEU A 269 -14.72 26.23 22.39
N ALA A 270 -15.24 25.51 23.40
CA ALA A 270 -16.47 24.74 23.26
C ALA A 270 -17.69 25.66 23.02
N ASP A 271 -17.71 26.85 23.63
CA ASP A 271 -18.77 27.84 23.45
C ASP A 271 -18.73 28.44 22.04
N VAL A 272 -17.54 28.69 21.49
CA VAL A 272 -17.37 29.11 20.09
C VAL A 272 -17.94 28.04 19.15
N ALA A 273 -17.65 26.76 19.39
CA ALA A 273 -18.19 25.67 18.59
C ALA A 273 -19.73 25.57 18.66
N LEU A 274 -20.33 25.82 19.83
CA LEU A 274 -21.79 25.91 19.99
C LEU A 274 -22.37 27.08 19.18
N LEU A 275 -21.72 28.24 19.17
CA LEU A 275 -22.12 29.39 18.36
C LEU A 275 -22.04 29.09 16.86
N GLU A 276 -21.02 28.36 16.41
CA GLU A 276 -20.90 27.93 15.01
C GLU A 276 -22.10 27.08 14.58
N GLU A 277 -22.57 26.15 15.43
CA GLU A 277 -23.74 25.32 15.12
C GLU A 277 -25.04 26.14 15.00
N VAL A 278 -25.17 27.20 15.80
CA VAL A 278 -26.33 28.08 15.78
C VAL A 278 -26.28 29.02 14.58
N PHE A 279 -25.16 29.71 14.39
CA PHE A 279 -25.04 30.87 13.49
C PHE A 279 -24.51 30.57 12.10
N LEU A 280 -23.86 29.42 11.86
CA LEU A 280 -23.31 29.09 10.55
C LEU A 280 -24.17 28.07 9.79
N ILE A 281 -24.16 28.18 8.47
CA ILE A 281 -24.73 27.18 7.58
C ILE A 281 -23.89 25.89 7.72
N GLY A 282 -24.56 24.74 7.87
CA GLY A 282 -23.87 23.48 8.10
C GLY A 282 -22.91 23.12 6.97
N SER A 283 -21.77 22.50 7.30
CA SER A 283 -20.71 22.16 6.33
C SER A 283 -21.17 21.26 5.17
N GLY A 284 -22.28 20.53 5.33
CA GLY A 284 -22.87 19.70 4.29
C GLY A 284 -23.92 20.39 3.40
N ALA A 285 -24.13 21.70 3.54
CA ALA A 285 -25.12 22.43 2.76
C ALA A 285 -24.69 22.61 1.29
N LYS A 286 -25.64 22.50 0.36
CA LYS A 286 -25.38 22.66 -1.09
C LYS A 286 -25.00 24.08 -1.50
N THR A 287 -25.30 25.07 -0.67
CA THR A 287 -25.12 26.50 -0.96
C THR A 287 -24.50 27.18 0.25
N ASN A 288 -23.39 27.89 0.05
CA ASN A 288 -22.66 28.66 1.05
C ASN A 288 -22.43 27.88 2.38
N PRO A 289 -21.80 26.69 2.34
CA PRO A 289 -21.46 25.97 3.57
C PRO A 289 -20.48 26.79 4.42
N ASP A 290 -20.58 26.64 5.75
CA ASP A 290 -19.71 27.29 6.74
C ASP A 290 -19.78 28.83 6.78
N THR A 291 -20.69 29.48 6.05
CA THR A 291 -20.90 30.94 6.11
C THR A 291 -21.92 31.34 7.17
N ALA A 292 -21.88 32.59 7.62
CA ALA A 292 -22.86 33.15 8.55
C ALA A 292 -24.28 33.12 7.97
N LYS A 293 -25.26 32.80 8.81
CA LYS A 293 -26.70 32.84 8.50
C LYS A 293 -27.27 34.27 8.52
N VAL A 294 -26.52 35.24 8.00
CA VAL A 294 -26.95 36.64 7.88
C VAL A 294 -28.27 36.72 7.09
N GLY A 295 -29.28 37.38 7.66
CA GLY A 295 -30.63 37.46 7.09
C GLY A 295 -31.42 36.13 7.03
N ALA A 296 -30.84 35.01 7.45
CA ALA A 296 -31.45 33.68 7.44
C ALA A 296 -31.77 33.14 8.85
N PHE A 297 -31.05 33.62 9.88
CA PHE A 297 -31.30 33.30 11.28
C PHE A 297 -31.46 34.58 12.13
N PRO A 298 -32.45 34.63 13.04
CA PRO A 298 -33.64 33.77 13.11
C PRO A 298 -34.56 33.92 11.89
N THR A 299 -35.67 33.18 11.87
CA THR A 299 -36.65 33.27 10.77
C THR A 299 -37.21 34.69 10.62
N LYS A 300 -37.60 35.11 9.40
CA LYS A 300 -38.12 36.47 9.12
C LYS A 300 -39.16 36.99 10.14
N PRO A 301 -40.15 36.20 10.62
CA PRO A 301 -41.11 36.65 11.62
C PRO A 301 -40.50 36.94 13.00
N ILE A 302 -39.45 36.20 13.37
CA ILE A 302 -38.71 36.39 14.63
C ILE A 302 -37.77 37.59 14.48
N TRP A 303 -37.08 37.68 13.33
CA TRP A 303 -36.20 38.81 12.98
C TRP A 303 -36.92 40.16 13.13
N ALA A 304 -38.14 40.29 12.59
CA ALA A 304 -38.91 41.53 12.66
C ALA A 304 -39.22 42.02 14.10
N LYS A 305 -39.18 41.14 15.10
CA LYS A 305 -39.45 41.47 16.51
C LYS A 305 -38.24 41.98 17.28
N MET A 306 -37.04 41.86 16.71
CA MET A 306 -35.75 42.11 17.39
C MET A 306 -34.90 43.18 16.69
N ALA A 307 -35.54 44.21 16.13
CA ALA A 307 -34.88 45.28 15.37
C ALA A 307 -33.70 45.94 16.08
N ALA A 308 -33.77 46.08 17.41
CA ALA A 308 -32.73 46.75 18.21
C ALA A 308 -31.40 45.98 18.25
N ILE A 309 -31.38 44.69 17.90
CA ILE A 309 -30.18 43.84 17.95
C ILE A 309 -29.77 43.31 16.57
N HIS A 310 -30.38 43.79 15.46
CA HIS A 310 -30.06 43.31 14.11
C HIS A 310 -28.57 43.42 13.78
N GLU A 311 -28.04 44.64 13.89
CA GLU A 311 -26.63 44.92 13.61
C GLU A 311 -25.67 44.19 14.58
N PRO A 312 -25.87 44.23 15.92
CA PRO A 312 -25.04 43.44 16.85
C PRO A 312 -25.07 41.93 16.61
N LEU A 313 -26.22 41.38 16.22
CA LEU A 313 -26.38 39.95 15.96
C LEU A 313 -25.70 39.53 14.64
N GLU A 314 -25.84 40.30 13.57
CA GLU A 314 -25.11 40.04 12.32
C GLU A 314 -23.60 40.17 12.51
N ALA A 315 -23.14 41.18 13.26
CA ALA A 315 -21.73 41.34 13.59
C ALA A 315 -21.18 40.14 14.38
N LEU A 316 -21.94 39.59 15.34
CA LEU A 316 -21.58 38.36 16.05
C LEU A 316 -21.50 37.16 15.09
N MET A 317 -22.46 36.99 14.19
CA MET A 317 -22.44 35.89 13.22
C MET A 317 -21.21 35.94 12.31
N LEU A 318 -20.85 37.14 11.82
CA LEU A 318 -19.68 37.34 10.97
C LEU A 318 -18.36 37.08 11.72
N ARG A 319 -18.27 37.45 13.00
CA ARG A 319 -17.11 37.10 13.84
C ARG A 319 -17.00 35.59 14.06
N VAL A 320 -18.12 34.90 14.28
CA VAL A 320 -18.15 33.44 14.40
C VAL A 320 -17.73 32.76 13.08
N GLU A 321 -18.15 33.30 11.94
CA GLU A 321 -17.69 32.84 10.61
C GLU A 321 -16.18 33.01 10.45
N ALA A 322 -15.65 34.17 10.78
CA ALA A 322 -14.21 34.46 10.71
C ALA A 322 -13.37 33.60 11.69
N ALA A 323 -13.92 33.27 12.86
CA ALA A 323 -13.23 32.48 13.88
C ALA A 323 -13.17 30.98 13.57
N ARG A 324 -14.12 30.43 12.81
CA ARG A 324 -14.16 28.99 12.48
C ARG A 324 -12.88 28.46 11.83
N PRO A 325 -12.32 29.07 10.75
CA PRO A 325 -11.06 28.60 10.17
C PRO A 325 -9.90 28.71 11.16
N LEU A 326 -9.82 29.78 11.95
CA LEU A 326 -8.80 29.96 13.00
C LEU A 326 -8.91 28.88 14.08
N ARG A 327 -10.13 28.49 14.48
CA ARG A 327 -10.37 27.46 15.49
C ARG A 327 -9.96 26.09 14.98
N ARG A 328 -10.29 25.77 13.72
CA ARG A 328 -9.87 24.52 13.08
C ARG A 328 -8.34 24.47 12.92
N ALA A 329 -7.72 25.58 12.52
CA ALA A 329 -6.27 25.73 12.43
C ALA A 329 -5.61 25.49 13.79
N LEU A 330 -6.08 26.16 14.84
CA LEU A 330 -5.53 26.05 16.21
C LEU A 330 -5.70 24.63 16.74
N GLN A 331 -6.89 24.04 16.59
CA GLN A 331 -7.16 22.66 16.99
C GLN A 331 -6.26 21.66 16.26
N THR A 332 -5.95 21.91 14.98
CA THR A 332 -5.06 21.03 14.21
C THR A 332 -3.62 21.21 14.65
N ALA A 333 -3.18 22.46 14.89
CA ALA A 333 -1.85 22.76 15.44
C ALA A 333 -1.64 22.11 16.81
N ASP A 334 -2.64 22.16 17.70
CA ASP A 334 -2.59 21.51 19.02
C ASP A 334 -2.48 20.00 18.92
N LYS A 335 -3.29 19.37 18.06
CA LYS A 335 -3.20 17.92 17.78
C LYS A 335 -1.84 17.53 17.21
N SER A 336 -1.31 18.33 16.28
CA SER A 336 0.04 18.12 15.72
C SER A 336 1.11 18.27 16.80
N ALA A 337 1.00 19.24 17.69
CA ALA A 337 1.94 19.43 18.79
C ALA A 337 1.93 18.24 19.75
N ALA A 338 0.75 17.73 20.12
CA ALA A 338 0.62 16.52 20.92
C ALA A 338 1.22 15.29 20.22
N LEU A 339 1.00 15.14 18.91
CA LEU A 339 1.60 14.06 18.12
C LEU A 339 3.14 14.15 18.09
N HIS A 340 3.71 15.34 17.88
CA HIS A 340 5.17 15.54 17.88
C HIS A 340 5.79 15.29 19.26
N ALA A 341 5.13 15.75 20.34
CA ALA A 341 5.57 15.49 21.70
C ALA A 341 5.56 13.99 22.02
N PHE A 342 4.49 13.29 21.63
CA PHE A 342 4.42 11.84 21.76
C PHE A 342 5.48 11.13 20.93
N ALA A 343 5.67 11.48 19.66
CA ALA A 343 6.67 10.87 18.78
C ALA A 343 8.10 11.05 19.33
N ALA A 344 8.43 12.24 19.85
CA ALA A 344 9.74 12.54 20.43
C ALA A 344 10.07 11.68 21.66
N ALA A 345 9.06 11.22 22.41
CA ALA A 345 9.24 10.31 23.54
C ALA A 345 9.13 8.83 23.12
N PHE A 346 8.17 8.50 22.25
CA PHE A 346 7.85 7.13 21.84
C PHE A 346 8.89 6.52 20.91
N LEU A 347 9.34 7.24 19.88
CA LEU A 347 10.28 6.69 18.89
C LEU A 347 11.60 6.22 19.52
N PRO A 348 12.27 7.01 20.39
CA PRO A 348 13.49 6.54 21.07
C PRO A 348 13.25 5.36 22.00
N ALA A 349 12.11 5.33 22.72
CA ALA A 349 11.76 4.23 23.61
C ALA A 349 11.49 2.94 22.83
N TYR A 350 10.77 3.04 21.71
CA TYR A 350 10.51 1.95 20.79
C TYR A 350 11.80 1.39 20.18
N ASP A 351 12.69 2.25 19.67
CA ASP A 351 13.96 1.81 19.09
C ASP A 351 14.90 1.19 20.13
N ALA A 352 14.91 1.71 21.36
CA ALA A 352 15.65 1.11 22.47
C ALA A 352 15.09 -0.28 22.83
N ALA A 353 13.76 -0.43 22.90
CA ALA A 353 13.10 -1.69 23.21
C ALA A 353 13.32 -2.75 22.13
N LYS A 354 13.36 -2.35 20.84
CA LYS A 354 13.76 -3.20 19.72
C LYS A 354 15.22 -3.63 19.81
N THR A 355 16.12 -2.67 20.03
CA THR A 355 17.56 -2.91 20.11
C THR A 355 17.90 -3.87 21.25
N ALA A 356 17.28 -3.70 22.42
CA ALA A 356 17.46 -4.59 23.57
C ALA A 356 17.06 -6.05 23.31
N ARG A 357 16.12 -6.28 22.38
CA ARG A 357 15.66 -7.61 21.97
C ARG A 357 16.39 -8.14 20.72
N GLY A 358 17.27 -7.34 20.11
CA GLY A 358 17.87 -7.66 18.82
C GLY A 358 16.82 -7.80 17.70
N TRP A 359 15.73 -7.03 17.75
CA TRP A 359 14.66 -7.10 16.76
C TRP A 359 14.84 -6.06 15.66
N LEU A 360 14.58 -6.47 14.42
CA LEU A 360 14.54 -5.60 13.25
C LEU A 360 13.20 -5.77 12.53
N ASP A 361 12.56 -4.67 12.15
CA ASP A 361 11.44 -4.69 11.21
C ASP A 361 11.92 -4.57 9.76
N PHE A 362 10.99 -4.70 8.80
CA PHE A 362 11.33 -4.63 7.37
C PHE A 362 11.99 -3.32 6.97
N ASP A 363 11.57 -2.20 7.55
CA ASP A 363 12.14 -0.90 7.24
C ASP A 363 13.57 -0.79 7.77
N ASP A 364 13.84 -1.32 8.97
CA ASP A 364 15.20 -1.37 9.51
C ASP A 364 16.15 -2.18 8.63
N LEU A 365 15.68 -3.29 8.05
CA LEU A 365 16.51 -4.09 7.13
C LEU A 365 16.98 -3.24 5.94
N ILE A 366 16.07 -2.46 5.36
CA ILE A 366 16.37 -1.57 4.24
C ILE A 366 17.31 -0.45 4.68
N LEU A 367 16.98 0.26 5.77
CA LEU A 367 17.76 1.42 6.21
C LEU A 367 19.16 1.03 6.71
N ALA A 368 19.29 -0.06 7.45
CA ALA A 368 20.58 -0.55 7.92
C ALA A 368 21.46 -1.00 6.75
N THR A 369 20.89 -1.67 5.74
CA THR A 369 21.62 -2.07 4.53
C THR A 369 22.04 -0.85 3.71
N ARG A 370 21.14 0.12 3.52
CA ARG A 370 21.44 1.39 2.87
C ARG A 370 22.59 2.11 3.57
N ARG A 371 22.58 2.19 4.91
CA ARG A 371 23.66 2.79 5.70
C ARG A 371 24.97 2.04 5.53
N LEU A 372 24.95 0.71 5.62
CA LEU A 372 26.13 -0.15 5.41
C LEU A 372 26.79 0.11 4.05
N LEU A 373 26.00 0.20 2.99
CA LEU A 373 26.48 0.46 1.63
C LEU A 373 26.81 1.94 1.39
N SER A 374 26.38 2.85 2.28
CA SER A 374 26.70 4.28 2.19
C SER A 374 28.05 4.64 2.76
N ASP A 375 28.57 3.83 3.68
CA ASP A 375 29.88 4.05 4.27
C ASP A 375 30.98 3.58 3.31
N SER A 376 31.66 4.53 2.66
CA SER A 376 32.70 4.22 1.67
C SER A 376 33.87 3.42 2.24
N ALA A 377 34.12 3.49 3.56
CA ALA A 377 35.19 2.72 4.21
C ALA A 377 34.88 1.21 4.26
N VAL A 378 33.60 0.85 4.26
CA VAL A 378 33.14 -0.53 4.44
C VAL A 378 32.48 -1.08 3.18
N ALA A 379 31.79 -0.23 2.42
CA ALA A 379 31.01 -0.62 1.25
C ALA A 379 31.83 -1.40 0.21
N GLN A 380 33.04 -0.94 -0.14
CA GLN A 380 33.89 -1.64 -1.12
C GLN A 380 34.24 -3.06 -0.66
N TRP A 381 34.53 -3.24 0.62
CA TRP A 381 34.84 -4.56 1.19
C TRP A 381 33.61 -5.46 1.27
N VAL A 382 32.45 -4.90 1.65
CA VAL A 382 31.16 -5.62 1.66
C VAL A 382 30.80 -6.10 0.26
N LEU A 383 30.84 -5.22 -0.73
CA LEU A 383 30.57 -5.53 -2.14
C LEU A 383 31.53 -6.60 -2.67
N PHE A 384 32.82 -6.50 -2.34
CA PHE A 384 33.81 -7.51 -2.69
C PHE A 384 33.53 -8.88 -2.05
N ARG A 385 33.10 -8.90 -0.78
CA ARG A 385 32.86 -10.13 0.01
C ARG A 385 31.51 -10.78 -0.25
N LEU A 386 30.54 -10.10 -0.86
CA LEU A 386 29.27 -10.67 -1.32
C LEU A 386 29.54 -11.68 -2.47
N ASP A 387 29.88 -12.91 -2.10
CA ASP A 387 30.13 -14.11 -2.93
C ASP A 387 30.95 -13.89 -4.21
N GLY A 388 32.02 -13.11 -4.11
CA GLY A 388 32.94 -12.91 -5.23
C GLY A 388 32.49 -11.85 -6.22
N GLY A 389 31.56 -10.97 -5.84
CA GLY A 389 31.11 -9.80 -6.61
C GLY A 389 29.87 -10.08 -7.44
N ILE A 390 28.98 -9.10 -7.52
CA ILE A 390 27.79 -9.14 -8.37
C ILE A 390 28.20 -8.59 -9.74
N ASP A 391 28.00 -9.38 -10.80
CA ASP A 391 28.29 -8.93 -12.17
C ASP A 391 26.99 -8.50 -12.89
N HIS A 392 25.85 -9.07 -12.52
CA HIS A 392 24.55 -8.73 -13.11
C HIS A 392 23.49 -8.48 -12.06
N ILE A 393 22.79 -7.35 -12.17
CA ILE A 393 21.66 -6.98 -11.30
C ILE A 393 20.40 -6.94 -12.16
N LEU A 394 19.39 -7.71 -11.77
CA LEU A 394 18.07 -7.73 -12.38
C LEU A 394 17.06 -7.25 -11.35
N VAL A 395 16.24 -6.26 -11.68
CA VAL A 395 15.20 -5.71 -10.81
C VAL A 395 13.85 -5.89 -11.50
N ASP A 396 12.96 -6.67 -10.89
CA ASP A 396 11.58 -6.89 -11.33
C ASP A 396 10.61 -6.01 -10.52
N GLU A 397 9.48 -5.67 -11.14
CA GLU A 397 8.45 -4.77 -10.60
C GLU A 397 9.04 -3.48 -10.02
N ALA A 398 9.97 -2.87 -10.76
CA ALA A 398 10.75 -1.73 -10.31
C ALA A 398 9.91 -0.48 -10.00
N GLN A 399 8.68 -0.38 -10.55
CA GLN A 399 7.73 0.69 -10.21
C GLN A 399 7.27 0.68 -8.74
N ASP A 400 7.43 -0.45 -8.04
CA ASP A 400 7.03 -0.61 -6.64
C ASP A 400 8.19 -0.41 -5.66
N THR A 401 9.37 -0.06 -6.18
CA THR A 401 10.58 0.17 -5.39
C THR A 401 10.53 1.55 -4.72
N SER A 402 10.79 1.59 -3.41
CA SER A 402 10.83 2.83 -2.63
C SER A 402 12.17 3.57 -2.77
N PRO A 403 12.25 4.88 -2.46
CA PRO A 403 13.50 5.63 -2.57
C PRO A 403 14.70 4.99 -1.82
N PRO A 404 14.56 4.51 -0.56
CA PRO A 404 15.66 3.83 0.13
C PRO A 404 16.10 2.52 -0.52
N GLN A 405 15.18 1.80 -1.18
CA GLN A 405 15.50 0.58 -1.93
C GLN A 405 16.24 0.91 -3.23
N TRP A 406 15.84 1.97 -3.94
CA TRP A 406 16.56 2.47 -5.11
C TRP A 406 17.99 2.90 -4.78
N ASP A 407 18.19 3.54 -3.63
CA ASP A 407 19.53 3.88 -3.12
C ASP A 407 20.41 2.63 -2.95
N ILE A 408 19.86 1.51 -2.48
CA ILE A 408 20.59 0.24 -2.37
C ILE A 408 20.98 -0.26 -3.77
N VAL A 409 20.03 -0.36 -4.70
CA VAL A 409 20.28 -0.84 -6.08
C VAL A 409 21.35 0.02 -6.75
N LYS A 410 21.24 1.34 -6.63
CA LYS A 410 22.23 2.29 -7.13
C LYS A 410 23.63 1.98 -6.60
N ARG A 411 23.78 1.81 -5.28
CA ARG A 411 25.07 1.53 -4.64
C ARG A 411 25.67 0.19 -5.06
N LEU A 412 24.84 -0.84 -5.21
CA LEU A 412 25.30 -2.14 -5.72
C LEU A 412 25.84 -2.02 -7.15
N ALA A 413 25.26 -1.13 -7.96
CA ALA A 413 25.63 -0.90 -9.35
C ALA A 413 26.68 0.20 -9.56
N GLU A 414 27.10 0.93 -8.52
CA GLU A 414 28.04 2.06 -8.65
C GLU A 414 29.38 1.66 -9.29
N GLU A 415 29.86 0.44 -9.01
CA GLU A 415 31.10 -0.08 -9.59
C GLU A 415 30.97 -0.46 -11.07
N PHE A 416 29.76 -0.54 -11.63
CA PHE A 416 29.56 -0.95 -13.03
C PHE A 416 29.98 0.17 -13.99
N ALA A 417 29.88 1.42 -13.52
CA ALA A 417 30.23 2.62 -14.30
C ALA A 417 31.66 3.13 -14.02
N ALA A 418 32.41 2.50 -13.11
CA ALA A 418 33.68 3.06 -12.65
C ALA A 418 34.85 2.86 -13.63
N GLY A 419 34.72 2.04 -14.68
CA GLY A 419 35.72 1.86 -15.75
C GLY A 419 37.15 1.44 -15.34
N ALA A 420 37.41 1.32 -14.04
CA ALA A 420 38.73 1.12 -13.43
C ALA A 420 38.63 0.22 -12.19
N GLY A 421 37.85 -0.85 -12.29
CA GLY A 421 37.78 -1.91 -11.28
C GLY A 421 38.78 -3.03 -11.58
N ALA A 422 39.12 -3.85 -10.59
CA ALA A 422 40.09 -4.95 -10.69
C ALA A 422 39.72 -6.09 -11.70
N ARG A 423 38.68 -5.91 -12.51
CA ARG A 423 38.08 -6.89 -13.43
C ARG A 423 37.71 -6.26 -14.77
N ASP A 424 38.66 -5.55 -15.37
CA ASP A 424 38.53 -4.79 -16.63
C ASP A 424 38.08 -5.63 -17.85
N THR A 425 38.04 -6.96 -17.71
CA THR A 425 37.65 -7.91 -18.76
C THR A 425 36.24 -8.49 -18.61
N LEU A 426 35.49 -8.17 -17.54
CA LEU A 426 34.17 -8.75 -17.27
C LEU A 426 33.06 -7.73 -17.48
N LEU A 427 32.10 -8.07 -18.35
CA LEU A 427 30.95 -7.23 -18.64
C LEU A 427 29.95 -7.26 -17.47
N ARG A 428 29.65 -6.08 -16.91
CA ARG A 428 28.66 -5.92 -15.84
C ARG A 428 27.43 -5.21 -16.37
N THR A 429 26.23 -5.71 -16.06
CA THR A 429 24.99 -5.13 -16.59
C THR A 429 23.87 -5.02 -15.57
N ILE A 430 23.06 -3.98 -15.73
CA ILE A 430 21.82 -3.80 -14.98
C ILE A 430 20.62 -4.03 -15.91
N PHE A 431 19.63 -4.77 -15.45
CA PHE A 431 18.37 -4.99 -16.13
C PHE A 431 17.24 -4.61 -15.20
N VAL A 432 16.44 -3.63 -15.60
CA VAL A 432 15.31 -3.17 -14.81
C VAL A 432 14.06 -3.36 -15.65
N VAL A 433 13.03 -3.97 -15.08
CA VAL A 433 11.72 -4.08 -15.71
C VAL A 433 10.63 -3.54 -14.80
N GLY A 434 9.70 -2.80 -15.39
CA GLY A 434 8.57 -2.25 -14.68
C GLY A 434 7.45 -1.78 -15.58
N ASP A 435 6.32 -1.49 -14.96
CA ASP A 435 5.16 -0.85 -15.57
C ASP A 435 4.61 0.19 -14.60
N LYS A 436 4.83 1.48 -14.86
CA LYS A 436 4.34 2.57 -14.00
C LYS A 436 2.83 2.49 -13.75
N LYS A 437 2.07 1.98 -14.72
CA LYS A 437 0.61 1.82 -14.65
C LYS A 437 0.18 0.83 -13.57
N GLN A 438 1.11 -0.03 -13.14
CA GLN A 438 0.90 -1.06 -12.12
C GLN A 438 1.47 -0.66 -10.75
N SER A 439 1.96 0.58 -10.58
CA SER A 439 2.41 1.06 -9.27
C SER A 439 1.22 1.27 -8.34
N ILE A 440 0.94 0.28 -7.50
CA ILE A 440 -0.22 0.27 -6.58
C ILE A 440 0.20 0.28 -5.10
N TYR A 441 1.50 0.27 -4.81
CA TYR A 441 2.05 0.20 -3.46
C TYR A 441 2.52 1.57 -2.91
N SER A 442 1.93 2.68 -3.37
CA SER A 442 2.28 4.03 -2.90
C SER A 442 2.10 4.20 -1.38
N PHE A 443 1.15 3.48 -0.77
CA PHE A 443 0.95 3.44 0.68
C PHE A 443 2.10 2.75 1.44
N GLN A 444 2.93 1.97 0.76
CA GLN A 444 4.17 1.37 1.29
C GLN A 444 5.44 2.14 0.85
N GLY A 445 5.26 3.34 0.28
CA GLY A 445 6.37 4.21 -0.12
C GLY A 445 6.93 3.95 -1.52
N ALA A 446 6.22 3.21 -2.38
CA ALA A 446 6.59 3.08 -3.79
C ALA A 446 6.63 4.45 -4.48
N ASP A 447 7.64 4.66 -5.33
CA ASP A 447 7.89 5.92 -6.03
C ASP A 447 7.96 5.69 -7.55
N PRO A 448 6.82 5.80 -8.26
CA PRO A 448 6.77 5.56 -9.70
C PRO A 448 7.58 6.57 -10.51
N ASP A 449 7.78 7.79 -10.00
CA ASP A 449 8.66 8.78 -10.62
C ASP A 449 10.13 8.41 -10.43
N GLY A 450 10.45 7.70 -9.34
CA GLY A 450 11.76 7.10 -9.08
C GLY A 450 12.23 6.18 -10.21
N PHE A 451 11.31 5.50 -10.91
CA PHE A 451 11.64 4.67 -12.07
C PHE A 451 12.32 5.49 -13.18
N ASP A 452 11.77 6.64 -13.58
CA ASP A 452 12.39 7.47 -14.62
C ASP A 452 13.67 8.13 -14.15
N ARG A 453 13.67 8.65 -12.91
CA ARG A 453 14.88 9.28 -12.36
C ARG A 453 16.04 8.30 -12.32
N MET A 454 15.79 7.03 -12.00
CA MET A 454 16.83 6.00 -11.99
C MET A 454 17.24 5.55 -13.37
N ARG A 455 16.32 5.49 -14.35
CA ARG A 455 16.67 5.31 -15.76
C ARG A 455 17.70 6.35 -16.20
N ASP A 456 17.38 7.62 -16.01
CA ASP A 456 18.23 8.74 -16.42
C ASP A 456 19.57 8.69 -15.69
N HIS A 457 19.56 8.35 -14.40
CA HIS A 457 20.78 8.17 -13.62
C HIS A 457 21.70 7.09 -14.20
N PHE A 458 21.17 5.90 -14.48
CA PHE A 458 21.95 4.79 -15.01
C PHE A 458 22.41 5.03 -16.45
N GLN A 459 21.57 5.63 -17.29
CA GLN A 459 21.94 6.02 -18.65
C GLN A 459 23.16 6.93 -18.65
N ILE A 460 23.10 8.05 -17.91
CA ILE A 460 24.22 9.01 -17.82
C ILE A 460 25.50 8.32 -17.33
N ARG A 461 25.41 7.47 -16.31
CA ARG A 461 26.57 6.78 -15.72
C ARG A 461 27.18 5.75 -16.67
N LEU A 462 26.35 4.96 -17.35
CA LEU A 462 26.82 3.93 -18.28
C LEU A 462 27.41 4.56 -19.55
N ASP A 463 26.81 5.64 -20.05
CA ASP A 463 27.34 6.41 -21.18
C ASP A 463 28.73 6.99 -20.86
N GLN A 464 28.92 7.54 -19.64
CA GLN A 464 30.22 8.01 -19.16
C GLN A 464 31.27 6.89 -19.07
N ALA A 465 30.83 5.66 -18.81
CA ALA A 465 31.69 4.47 -18.73
C ALA A 465 31.89 3.78 -20.09
N GLY A 466 31.27 4.27 -21.18
CA GLY A 466 31.29 3.61 -22.49
C GLY A 466 30.58 2.26 -22.52
N SER A 467 29.68 1.99 -21.56
CA SER A 467 28.93 0.73 -21.45
C SER A 467 27.59 0.83 -22.19
N PRO A 468 27.18 -0.20 -22.95
CA PRO A 468 25.94 -0.17 -23.70
C PRO A 468 24.70 -0.14 -22.79
N PHE A 469 23.80 0.78 -23.10
CA PHE A 469 22.49 0.94 -22.46
C PHE A 469 21.40 0.93 -23.52
N GLN A 470 20.29 0.25 -23.26
CA GLN A 470 19.13 0.23 -24.14
C GLN A 470 17.83 0.44 -23.37
N GLU A 471 16.96 1.27 -23.93
CA GLU A 471 15.57 1.40 -23.50
C GLU A 471 14.69 0.57 -24.41
N CYS A 472 13.81 -0.24 -23.83
CA CYS A 472 12.94 -1.14 -24.55
C CYS A 472 11.49 -0.98 -24.08
N LEU A 473 10.55 -1.06 -25.02
CA LEU A 473 9.12 -1.00 -24.75
C LEU A 473 8.42 -2.27 -25.26
N LEU A 474 7.69 -2.96 -24.38
CA LEU A 474 6.85 -4.10 -24.76
C LEU A 474 5.38 -3.73 -24.73
N MET A 475 4.81 -3.49 -25.92
CA MET A 475 3.40 -3.12 -26.06
C MET A 475 2.43 -4.31 -26.22
N HIS A 476 2.94 -5.45 -26.69
CA HIS A 476 2.11 -6.62 -27.02
C HIS A 476 1.74 -7.41 -25.76
N SER A 477 0.44 -7.62 -25.52
CA SER A 477 -0.08 -8.50 -24.47
C SER A 477 -0.37 -9.90 -25.01
N PHE A 478 0.26 -10.91 -24.42
CA PHE A 478 0.04 -12.33 -24.73
C PHE A 478 -1.09 -12.95 -23.88
N ARG A 479 -1.56 -12.22 -22.87
CA ARG A 479 -2.51 -12.68 -21.86
C ARG A 479 -3.96 -12.39 -22.25
N SER A 480 -4.26 -11.14 -22.62
CA SER A 480 -5.63 -10.64 -22.67
C SER A 480 -6.16 -10.51 -24.10
N ALA A 481 -7.46 -10.74 -24.25
CA ALA A 481 -8.19 -10.55 -25.50
C ALA A 481 -8.34 -9.06 -25.85
N PRO A 482 -8.44 -8.69 -27.16
CA PRO A 482 -8.60 -7.30 -27.57
C PRO A 482 -9.75 -6.55 -26.88
N PRO A 483 -10.96 -7.13 -26.67
CA PRO A 483 -12.03 -6.43 -25.97
C PRO A 483 -11.68 -6.02 -24.54
N ILE A 484 -10.92 -6.84 -23.81
CA ILE A 484 -10.48 -6.54 -22.44
C ILE A 484 -9.46 -5.40 -22.48
N LEU A 485 -8.47 -5.49 -23.36
CA LEU A 485 -7.43 -4.46 -23.50
C LEU A 485 -8.03 -3.09 -23.87
N ARG A 486 -9.01 -3.04 -24.77
CA ARG A 486 -9.70 -1.78 -25.11
C ARG A 486 -10.39 -1.14 -23.90
N VAL A 487 -11.01 -1.93 -23.02
CA VAL A 487 -11.62 -1.41 -21.80
C VAL A 487 -10.53 -0.83 -20.88
N VAL A 488 -9.42 -1.55 -20.71
CA VAL A 488 -8.28 -1.06 -19.92
C VAL A 488 -7.76 0.26 -20.49
N ASP A 489 -7.48 0.33 -21.79
CA ASP A 489 -7.00 1.56 -22.45
C ASP A 489 -8.00 2.73 -22.30
N THR A 490 -9.31 2.44 -22.38
CA THR A 490 -10.36 3.45 -22.19
C THR A 490 -10.40 3.99 -20.76
N VAL A 491 -10.17 3.15 -19.74
CA VAL A 491 -10.12 3.57 -18.33
C VAL A 491 -8.93 4.50 -18.06
N PHE A 492 -7.82 4.29 -18.74
CA PHE A 492 -6.61 5.11 -18.61
C PHE A 492 -6.58 6.34 -19.53
N ALA A 493 -7.54 6.49 -20.44
CA ALA A 493 -7.67 7.67 -21.28
C ALA A 493 -8.30 8.86 -20.53
N GLY A 494 -7.96 10.10 -20.91
CA GLY A 494 -8.60 11.32 -20.41
C GLY A 494 -8.05 11.80 -19.05
N PRO A 495 -8.89 12.25 -18.09
CA PRO A 495 -8.41 12.83 -16.82
C PRO A 495 -7.51 11.89 -15.99
N SER A 496 -7.66 10.57 -16.16
CA SER A 496 -6.84 9.54 -15.52
C SER A 496 -5.41 9.45 -16.07
N GLN A 497 -5.15 10.03 -17.25
CA GLN A 497 -3.85 9.98 -17.93
C GLN A 497 -2.76 10.77 -17.19
N ALA A 498 -3.13 11.87 -16.54
CA ALA A 498 -2.20 12.77 -15.87
C ALA A 498 -1.38 12.11 -14.74
N GLY A 499 -1.87 11.01 -14.15
CA GLY A 499 -1.17 10.28 -13.08
C GLY A 499 -0.42 9.03 -13.53
N VAL A 500 -0.50 8.66 -14.81
CA VAL A 500 -0.08 7.33 -15.30
C VAL A 500 0.97 7.42 -16.43
N GLY A 501 1.14 8.60 -17.04
CA GLY A 501 2.12 8.87 -18.10
C GLY A 501 1.50 8.94 -19.50
N ASP A 502 2.34 9.24 -20.51
CA ASP A 502 1.89 9.45 -21.89
C ASP A 502 1.50 8.14 -22.61
N ASP A 503 0.48 8.24 -23.48
CA ASP A 503 -0.11 7.23 -24.37
C ASP A 503 -0.17 5.77 -23.84
N VAL A 504 -1.25 5.46 -23.12
CA VAL A 504 -1.59 4.07 -22.75
C VAL A 504 -2.20 3.35 -23.95
N SER A 505 -1.39 2.56 -24.64
CA SER A 505 -1.85 1.66 -25.70
C SER A 505 -1.35 0.24 -25.48
N HIS A 506 -2.27 -0.73 -25.52
CA HIS A 506 -1.95 -2.16 -25.52
C HIS A 506 -2.24 -2.78 -26.89
N ILE A 507 -1.34 -3.64 -27.36
CA ILE A 507 -1.54 -4.42 -28.58
C ILE A 507 -1.86 -5.87 -28.20
N ALA A 508 -3.00 -6.41 -28.60
CA ALA A 508 -3.28 -7.83 -28.38
C ALA A 508 -2.39 -8.67 -29.30
N PHE A 509 -1.59 -9.59 -28.75
CA PHE A 509 -0.85 -10.54 -29.59
C PHE A 509 -1.81 -11.51 -30.31
N LYS A 510 -2.81 -12.00 -29.57
CA LYS A 510 -3.85 -12.90 -30.09
C LYS A 510 -5.06 -12.10 -30.55
N HIS A 511 -5.00 -11.61 -31.78
CA HIS A 511 -6.01 -10.71 -32.37
C HIS A 511 -7.41 -11.33 -32.43
N ASP A 512 -7.48 -12.65 -32.62
CA ASP A 512 -8.75 -13.40 -32.73
C ASP A 512 -9.21 -14.01 -31.40
N LEU A 513 -8.52 -13.74 -30.29
CA LEU A 513 -8.93 -14.26 -28.98
C LEU A 513 -10.26 -13.63 -28.58
N ALA A 514 -11.29 -14.47 -28.40
CA ALA A 514 -12.59 -14.02 -27.92
C ALA A 514 -12.47 -13.45 -26.50
N GLY A 515 -13.16 -12.34 -26.25
CA GLY A 515 -13.24 -11.71 -24.93
C GLY A 515 -14.55 -10.94 -24.78
N ARG A 516 -15.03 -10.83 -23.55
CA ARG A 516 -16.24 -10.10 -23.20
C ARG A 516 -16.00 -9.34 -21.89
N VAL A 517 -16.58 -8.16 -21.77
CA VAL A 517 -16.62 -7.38 -20.53
C VAL A 517 -18.08 -7.04 -20.28
N ASP A 518 -18.61 -7.50 -19.15
CA ASP A 518 -19.99 -7.24 -18.74
C ASP A 518 -19.98 -6.20 -17.61
N VAL A 519 -20.76 -5.13 -17.78
CA VAL A 519 -20.98 -4.13 -16.72
C VAL A 519 -22.34 -4.41 -16.10
N TRP A 520 -22.34 -4.88 -14.86
CA TRP A 520 -23.58 -5.18 -14.13
C TRP A 520 -24.18 -3.91 -13.52
N PRO A 521 -25.52 -3.81 -13.43
CA PRO A 521 -26.17 -2.68 -12.79
C PRO A 521 -25.82 -2.60 -11.30
N VAL A 522 -25.74 -1.37 -10.78
CA VAL A 522 -25.50 -1.13 -9.35
C VAL A 522 -26.69 -1.63 -8.53
N VAL A 523 -26.44 -2.44 -7.51
CA VAL A 523 -27.46 -2.85 -6.54
C VAL A 523 -27.70 -1.71 -5.55
N ALA A 524 -28.86 -1.07 -5.64
CA ALA A 524 -29.22 0.03 -4.75
C ALA A 524 -29.59 -0.47 -3.34
N PRO A 525 -29.31 0.31 -2.28
CA PRO A 525 -29.85 0.04 -0.96
C PRO A 525 -31.39 0.07 -0.98
N PRO A 526 -32.07 -0.79 -0.20
CA PRO A 526 -33.52 -0.78 -0.09
C PRO A 526 -34.02 0.56 0.50
N GLU A 527 -35.18 1.06 0.03
CA GLU A 527 -35.78 2.31 0.51
C GLU A 527 -36.19 2.25 2.00
N LYS A 528 -36.47 1.04 2.49
CA LYS A 528 -36.71 0.73 3.90
C LYS A 528 -36.02 -0.58 4.23
N GLN A 529 -35.03 -0.53 5.11
CA GLN A 529 -34.52 -1.74 5.75
C GLN A 529 -35.55 -2.19 6.79
N GLU A 530 -36.01 -3.44 6.68
CA GLU A 530 -36.73 -4.06 7.79
C GLU A 530 -35.82 -4.05 9.01
N LYS A 531 -36.35 -3.59 10.15
CA LYS A 531 -35.56 -3.63 11.38
C LYS A 531 -35.38 -5.10 11.73
N PRO A 532 -34.14 -5.57 11.93
CA PRO A 532 -33.93 -6.92 12.45
C PRO A 532 -34.68 -7.06 13.77
N ASP A 533 -35.15 -8.28 14.06
CA ASP A 533 -35.79 -8.52 15.33
C ASP A 533 -34.78 -8.24 16.45
N TRP A 534 -35.25 -7.77 17.61
CA TRP A 534 -34.36 -7.37 18.71
C TRP A 534 -33.42 -8.49 19.22
N HIS A 535 -33.72 -9.74 18.88
CA HIS A 535 -32.96 -10.93 19.27
C HIS A 535 -32.02 -11.42 18.17
N ASP A 536 -32.09 -10.86 16.96
CA ASP A 536 -31.16 -11.15 15.89
C ASP A 536 -29.77 -10.61 16.23
N PRO A 537 -28.69 -11.31 15.84
CA PRO A 537 -27.35 -10.78 15.96
C PRO A 537 -27.23 -9.45 15.22
N VAL A 538 -26.60 -8.46 15.85
CA VAL A 538 -26.40 -7.12 15.25
C VAL A 538 -25.58 -7.18 13.96
N ASP A 539 -24.76 -8.23 13.80
CA ASP A 539 -23.90 -8.46 12.65
C ASP A 539 -24.58 -9.25 11.51
N LEU A 540 -25.84 -9.65 11.66
CA LEU A 540 -26.56 -10.40 10.63
C LEU A 540 -27.02 -9.45 9.53
N LEU A 541 -26.49 -9.64 8.32
CA LEU A 541 -26.93 -8.89 7.15
C LEU A 541 -28.28 -9.42 6.68
N SER A 542 -29.19 -8.49 6.34
CA SER A 542 -30.50 -8.82 5.79
C SER A 542 -30.40 -9.38 4.36
N ASP A 543 -31.39 -10.18 3.96
CA ASP A 543 -31.44 -10.79 2.63
C ASP A 543 -31.48 -9.78 1.47
N ASP A 544 -32.01 -8.57 1.74
CA ASP A 544 -32.10 -7.44 0.81
C ASP A 544 -30.86 -6.53 0.86
N HIS A 545 -29.88 -6.83 1.70
CA HIS A 545 -28.65 -6.06 1.77
C HIS A 545 -27.90 -6.10 0.43
N PRO A 546 -27.42 -4.97 -0.11
CA PRO A 546 -26.79 -4.93 -1.44
C PRO A 546 -25.63 -5.90 -1.63
N ALA A 547 -24.83 -6.14 -0.58
CA ALA A 547 -23.73 -7.09 -0.61
C ALA A 547 -24.21 -8.55 -0.76
N VAL A 548 -25.28 -8.93 -0.06
CA VAL A 548 -25.87 -10.27 -0.12
C VAL A 548 -26.47 -10.52 -1.50
N VAL A 549 -27.23 -9.55 -2.01
CA VAL A 549 -27.85 -9.63 -3.35
C VAL A 549 -26.79 -9.77 -4.44
N LEU A 550 -25.73 -8.95 -4.40
CA LEU A 550 -24.63 -9.03 -5.36
C LEU A 550 -23.88 -10.37 -5.24
N ALA A 551 -23.57 -10.82 -4.03
CA ALA A 551 -22.90 -12.10 -3.81
C ALA A 551 -23.68 -13.29 -4.38
N ARG A 552 -24.99 -13.33 -4.14
CA ARG A 552 -25.90 -14.34 -4.71
C ARG A 552 -25.93 -14.29 -6.23
N ALA A 553 -25.95 -13.09 -6.83
CA ALA A 553 -25.93 -12.92 -8.28
C ALA A 553 -24.61 -13.42 -8.89
N VAL A 554 -23.47 -13.09 -8.28
CA VAL A 554 -22.15 -13.59 -8.72
C VAL A 554 -22.08 -15.11 -8.61
N ALA A 555 -22.48 -15.68 -7.47
CA ALA A 555 -22.51 -17.13 -7.28
C ALA A 555 -23.44 -17.84 -8.29
N ALA A 556 -24.57 -17.21 -8.64
CA ALA A 556 -25.49 -17.72 -9.65
C ALA A 556 -24.87 -17.73 -11.05
N GLU A 557 -24.16 -16.67 -11.44
CA GLU A 557 -23.49 -16.62 -12.75
C GLU A 557 -22.35 -17.64 -12.83
N ILE A 558 -21.57 -17.80 -11.76
CA ILE A 558 -20.50 -18.81 -11.71
C ILE A 558 -21.09 -20.21 -11.85
N ALA A 559 -22.15 -20.52 -11.11
CA ALA A 559 -22.84 -21.81 -11.22
C ALA A 559 -23.34 -22.05 -12.64
N ARG A 560 -24.03 -21.06 -13.22
CA ARG A 560 -24.50 -21.11 -14.61
C ARG A 560 -23.37 -21.38 -15.59
N MET A 561 -22.24 -20.67 -15.47
CA MET A 561 -21.09 -20.86 -16.34
C MET A 561 -20.52 -22.28 -16.29
N VAL A 562 -20.41 -22.84 -15.09
CA VAL A 562 -19.89 -24.20 -14.83
C VAL A 562 -20.89 -25.27 -15.29
N ASP A 563 -22.17 -25.13 -14.94
CA ASP A 563 -23.24 -26.07 -15.28
C ASP A 563 -23.48 -26.14 -16.80
N ASP A 564 -23.46 -24.99 -17.48
CA ASP A 564 -23.59 -24.90 -18.94
C ASP A 564 -22.33 -25.39 -19.67
N GLY A 565 -21.23 -25.62 -18.95
CA GLY A 565 -19.94 -25.98 -19.54
C GLY A 565 -19.40 -24.90 -20.48
N THR A 566 -19.54 -23.62 -20.08
CA THR A 566 -19.17 -22.46 -20.92
C THR A 566 -17.76 -22.66 -21.50
N PRO A 567 -17.60 -22.65 -22.83
CA PRO A 567 -16.33 -23.00 -23.45
C PRO A 567 -15.30 -21.89 -23.28
N ILE A 568 -14.12 -22.25 -22.77
CA ILE A 568 -12.95 -21.39 -22.66
C ILE A 568 -11.78 -21.95 -23.46
N LEU A 569 -10.82 -21.09 -23.81
CA LEU A 569 -9.57 -21.49 -24.45
C LEU A 569 -8.46 -21.54 -23.39
N HIS A 570 -7.94 -22.73 -23.12
CA HIS A 570 -6.85 -22.95 -22.16
C HIS A 570 -5.68 -23.61 -22.90
N GLU A 571 -4.53 -22.94 -22.94
CA GLU A 571 -3.33 -23.42 -23.66
C GLU A 571 -3.59 -23.81 -25.13
N GLY A 572 -4.51 -23.11 -25.80
CA GLY A 572 -4.89 -23.40 -27.18
C GLY A 572 -5.90 -24.54 -27.34
N VAL A 573 -6.29 -25.21 -26.26
CA VAL A 573 -7.31 -26.25 -26.24
C VAL A 573 -8.62 -25.68 -25.72
N ARG A 574 -9.71 -25.93 -26.46
CA ARG A 574 -11.05 -25.54 -26.04
C ARG A 574 -11.59 -26.56 -25.04
N ARG A 575 -11.94 -26.12 -23.83
CA ARG A 575 -12.56 -26.96 -22.79
C ARG A 575 -13.65 -26.21 -22.04
N ALA A 576 -14.49 -26.92 -21.31
CA ALA A 576 -15.44 -26.31 -20.40
C ALA A 576 -14.70 -25.55 -19.28
N VAL A 577 -15.29 -24.43 -18.84
CA VAL A 577 -14.83 -23.69 -17.67
C VAL A 577 -14.93 -24.55 -16.42
N THR A 578 -13.95 -24.42 -15.54
CA THR A 578 -13.95 -25.04 -14.22
C THR A 578 -13.87 -23.95 -13.15
N PRO A 579 -14.26 -24.22 -11.89
CA PRO A 579 -14.12 -23.25 -10.81
C PRO A 579 -12.70 -22.66 -10.68
N GLY A 580 -11.66 -23.43 -11.00
CA GLY A 580 -10.26 -22.98 -10.97
C GLY A 580 -9.89 -21.94 -12.05
N ASP A 581 -10.76 -21.69 -13.03
CA ASP A 581 -10.56 -20.68 -14.07
C ASP A 581 -11.13 -19.30 -13.70
N ILE A 582 -11.77 -19.19 -12.53
CA ILE A 582 -12.50 -17.99 -12.11
C ILE A 582 -11.77 -17.36 -10.93
N LEU A 583 -11.46 -16.06 -11.06
CA LEU A 583 -10.86 -15.26 -9.99
C LEU A 583 -11.78 -14.10 -9.64
N ILE A 584 -12.13 -13.97 -8.36
CA ILE A 584 -12.95 -12.86 -7.86
C ILE A 584 -12.02 -11.88 -7.12
N LEU A 585 -11.97 -10.64 -7.60
CA LEU A 585 -11.18 -9.57 -7.00
C LEU A 585 -12.10 -8.57 -6.31
N VAL A 586 -11.87 -8.35 -5.02
CA VAL A 586 -12.55 -7.32 -4.21
C VAL A 586 -11.51 -6.35 -3.65
N GLN A 587 -11.88 -5.08 -3.50
CA GLN A 587 -10.96 -4.05 -3.03
C GLN A 587 -10.54 -4.25 -1.56
N ARG A 588 -11.46 -4.74 -0.72
CA ARG A 588 -11.26 -4.95 0.72
C ARG A 588 -11.97 -6.23 1.15
N ARG A 589 -11.51 -6.83 2.24
CA ARG A 589 -12.19 -7.95 2.91
C ARG A 589 -13.33 -7.42 3.79
N SER A 590 -14.31 -6.78 3.16
CA SER A 590 -15.53 -6.27 3.81
C SER A 590 -16.66 -7.30 3.74
N ASP A 591 -17.86 -6.93 4.15
CA ASP A 591 -19.09 -7.74 4.10
C ASP A 591 -19.25 -8.53 2.79
N LEU A 592 -19.09 -7.87 1.64
CA LEU A 592 -19.21 -8.52 0.32
C LEU A 592 -18.24 -9.71 0.16
N PHE A 593 -17.02 -9.63 0.70
CA PHE A 593 -16.06 -10.74 0.64
C PHE A 593 -16.58 -11.97 1.38
N HIS A 594 -17.14 -11.78 2.58
CA HIS A 594 -17.69 -12.86 3.39
C HIS A 594 -18.96 -13.44 2.74
N GLU A 595 -19.84 -12.58 2.25
CA GLU A 595 -21.07 -12.98 1.56
C GLU A 595 -20.79 -13.73 0.24
N LEU A 596 -19.77 -13.34 -0.52
CA LEU A 596 -19.34 -14.08 -1.72
C LEU A 596 -18.94 -15.51 -1.38
N ILE A 597 -18.14 -15.71 -0.32
CA ILE A 597 -17.73 -17.05 0.11
C ILE A 597 -18.95 -17.86 0.55
N ALA A 598 -19.84 -17.27 1.33
CA ALA A 598 -21.06 -17.93 1.81
C ALA A 598 -21.96 -18.36 0.63
N ALA A 599 -22.29 -17.44 -0.27
CA ALA A 599 -23.17 -17.70 -1.41
C ALA A 599 -22.60 -18.75 -2.39
N ILE A 600 -21.28 -18.76 -2.60
CA ILE A 600 -20.61 -19.75 -3.46
C ILE A 600 -20.62 -21.14 -2.80
N LYS A 601 -20.37 -21.22 -1.48
CA LYS A 601 -20.44 -22.48 -0.71
C LYS A 601 -21.85 -23.05 -0.65
N GLU A 602 -22.86 -22.19 -0.49
CA GLU A 602 -24.28 -22.59 -0.48
C GLU A 602 -24.69 -23.29 -1.78
N ARG A 603 -24.08 -22.89 -2.90
CA ARG A 603 -24.27 -23.53 -4.21
C ARG A 603 -23.40 -24.77 -4.45
N GLY A 604 -22.62 -25.20 -3.46
CA GLY A 604 -21.74 -26.37 -3.57
C GLY A 604 -20.54 -26.18 -4.51
N LEU A 605 -20.19 -24.94 -4.86
CA LEU A 605 -19.07 -24.64 -5.75
C LEU A 605 -17.73 -24.63 -4.97
N PRO A 606 -16.68 -25.28 -5.49
CA PRO A 606 -15.34 -25.18 -4.90
C PRO A 606 -14.82 -23.74 -4.95
N ILE A 607 -14.33 -23.24 -3.82
CA ILE A 607 -13.72 -21.91 -3.71
C ILE A 607 -12.39 -22.01 -2.95
N ALA A 608 -11.32 -21.53 -3.58
CA ALA A 608 -10.05 -21.27 -2.92
C ALA A 608 -10.05 -19.81 -2.46
N GLY A 609 -9.88 -19.54 -1.16
CA GLY A 609 -9.90 -18.13 -0.71
C GLY A 609 -10.10 -17.83 0.77
N ALA A 610 -10.26 -18.83 1.64
CA ALA A 610 -10.31 -18.61 3.09
C ALA A 610 -9.04 -19.09 3.82
N ASP A 611 -8.04 -19.64 3.13
CA ASP A 611 -6.84 -20.23 3.74
C ASP A 611 -5.75 -19.19 4.05
N ARG A 612 -6.08 -18.33 5.00
CA ARG A 612 -5.40 -18.42 6.30
C ARG A 612 -6.53 -18.56 7.29
N MET A 613 -6.86 -19.79 7.73
CA MET A 613 -7.64 -19.97 8.94
C MET A 613 -7.00 -19.06 10.00
N ARG A 614 -7.65 -17.94 10.30
CA ARG A 614 -7.33 -17.21 11.52
C ARG A 614 -7.84 -18.16 12.58
N LEU A 615 -6.96 -18.98 13.14
CA LEU A 615 -7.35 -20.04 14.07
C LEU A 615 -8.29 -19.48 15.14
N ALA A 616 -7.99 -18.26 15.63
CA ALA A 616 -8.80 -17.51 16.60
C ALA A 616 -10.20 -17.06 16.11
N ALA A 617 -10.48 -17.07 14.81
CA ALA A 617 -11.78 -16.69 14.24
C ALA A 617 -12.74 -17.87 14.09
N GLU A 618 -12.24 -19.11 14.15
CA GLU A 618 -13.06 -20.32 14.10
C GLU A 618 -13.96 -20.42 15.33
N LEU A 619 -15.24 -20.77 15.13
CA LEU A 619 -16.23 -20.84 16.22
C LEU A 619 -15.74 -21.71 17.38
N ALA A 620 -15.24 -22.91 17.10
CA ALA A 620 -14.70 -23.80 18.12
C ALA A 620 -13.55 -23.18 18.93
N VAL A 621 -12.69 -22.37 18.29
CA VAL A 621 -11.58 -21.71 18.96
C VAL A 621 -12.06 -20.49 19.74
N LYS A 622 -13.04 -19.74 19.22
CA LYS A 622 -13.71 -18.65 19.95
C LYS A 622 -14.41 -19.19 21.21
N ASP A 623 -15.09 -20.33 21.12
CA ASP A 623 -15.78 -20.96 22.25
C ASP A 623 -14.78 -21.41 23.32
N LEU A 624 -13.68 -22.05 22.90
CA LEU A 624 -12.58 -22.40 23.82
C LEU A 624 -11.92 -21.16 24.43
N THR A 625 -11.74 -20.10 23.65
CA THR A 625 -11.15 -18.85 24.12
C THR A 625 -12.07 -18.14 25.11
N ALA A 626 -13.38 -18.08 24.83
CA ALA A 626 -14.37 -17.55 25.76
C ALA A 626 -14.41 -18.33 27.07
N LEU A 627 -14.31 -19.67 27.01
CA LEU A 627 -14.18 -20.50 28.21
C LEU A 627 -12.92 -20.16 29.00
N MET A 628 -11.77 -20.05 28.33
CA MET A 628 -10.52 -19.67 28.99
C MET A 628 -10.58 -18.25 29.57
N SER A 629 -11.18 -17.29 28.87
CA SER A 629 -11.38 -15.91 29.34
C SER A 629 -12.26 -15.87 30.58
N PHE A 630 -13.37 -16.60 30.61
CA PHE A 630 -14.22 -16.69 31.80
C PHE A 630 -13.51 -17.39 32.98
N LEU A 631 -12.76 -18.46 32.71
CA LEU A 631 -11.98 -19.13 33.76
C LEU A 631 -10.87 -18.24 34.34
N ALA A 632 -10.24 -17.41 33.51
CA ALA A 632 -9.24 -16.44 33.95
C ALA A 632 -9.88 -15.25 34.67
N THR A 633 -11.05 -14.80 34.22
CA THR A 633 -11.78 -13.64 34.76
C THR A 633 -13.25 -14.02 34.99
N PRO A 634 -13.61 -14.58 36.15
CA PRO A 634 -14.97 -15.07 36.43
C PRO A 634 -16.09 -14.03 36.44
N ALA A 635 -15.75 -12.74 36.26
CA ALA A 635 -16.71 -11.64 36.13
C ALA A 635 -17.03 -11.28 34.66
N ASP A 636 -16.40 -11.94 33.68
CA ASP A 636 -16.67 -11.75 32.26
C ASP A 636 -17.95 -12.49 31.85
N ASP A 637 -19.09 -11.88 32.16
CA ASP A 637 -20.43 -12.41 31.86
C ASP A 637 -20.67 -12.58 30.35
N LEU A 638 -19.97 -11.81 29.50
CA LEU A 638 -20.07 -11.93 28.05
C LEU A 638 -19.43 -13.23 27.56
N SER A 639 -18.21 -13.53 28.04
CA SER A 639 -17.54 -14.80 27.75
C SER A 639 -18.33 -15.99 28.29
N LEU A 640 -18.91 -15.89 29.49
CA LEU A 640 -19.80 -16.92 30.03
C LEU A 640 -21.03 -17.14 29.13
N ALA A 641 -21.70 -16.06 28.73
CA ALA A 641 -22.88 -16.15 27.86
C ALA A 641 -22.54 -16.74 26.48
N ALA A 642 -21.37 -16.40 25.91
CA ALA A 642 -20.89 -16.98 24.66
C ALA A 642 -20.69 -18.50 24.79
N VAL A 643 -20.04 -18.96 25.86
CA VAL A 643 -19.84 -20.40 26.14
C VAL A 643 -21.17 -21.12 26.35
N LEU A 644 -22.10 -20.54 27.12
CA LEU A 644 -23.41 -21.16 27.38
C LEU A 644 -24.30 -21.25 26.12
N ARG A 645 -24.06 -20.39 25.12
CA ARG A 645 -24.73 -20.42 23.82
C ARG A 645 -24.04 -21.33 22.80
N SER A 646 -22.78 -21.70 23.03
CA SER A 646 -22.05 -22.63 22.16
C SER A 646 -22.75 -24.01 22.16
N PRO A 647 -22.76 -24.73 21.01
CA PRO A 647 -23.55 -25.95 20.82
C PRO A 647 -23.10 -27.17 21.63
#